data_AF-A0A671U9E9-F1
#
_entry.id   AF-A0A671U9E9-F1
#
_cell.length_a   1.000
_cell.length_b   1.000
_cell.length_c   1.000
_cell.angle_alpha   90.00
_cell.angle_beta   90.00
_cell.angle_gamma   90.00
#
_symmetry.space_group_name_H-M   'P 1'
#
loop_
_entity.id
_entity.type
_entity.pdbx_description
1 polymer ?
#
loop_
_entity_poly.entity_id
_entity_poly.type
_entity_poly.pdbx_seq_one_letter_code
_entity_poly.pdbx_strand_id
1 'polypeptide(L)'
;MSGDTSSLSMRSMSPTSQSDSSDLSPMAHVTRDGLFHVKIIKVCFLSNSSNLGKNFKLVRCEEGWTVRDVMNMVLSSGCVGPDITYSHCYGLLLKHLKSSEIHWLHPDLTVSELTQRYEQQHLEAEWRYDLRIRYIPSDFIEKFKDDRTTLLFFYLQVRSDYMQQYASKVSDGMALQLGCLEIRRFFKDMNPNGLEKKSNFELLEKEVGLELFFPRELINSMKPKQLRRLIQQTFQGYSTLKQDQCVNRFFTTLAQCYSYTQETYACQLVDSWNLTIDLVIGPEGISQQTENSTSICLATFPQVRSISCSAESDGRALLIVNIEGAKQSLSVSTSSLAVAENMADLIDGYCRLEGSSESSLIIRPNKGIPHLHQPVISYFSTVSSGSDIYQSHYYDIVVGRILGEGFFGEVHNGTGERICVAIKTCKDCSADVKEKFLSEASLMKNLDHPHIVRLIGVIEVDPVWIVMELYEHGELGNYLVEQQYILSTAMLIQYCVQICKALAYLEGLNMVHRDIAVRNVLVASANCVKLGDFGLSRYVDEQEYYKASVSRLPIKWMAPESINFRRFTTASDVWMFGVCVWEIFSLAQQPFFWLENGQVVNQLESGVRLPKPQLCPPTIYSLLSRCWAYEPHGRPGFSQLVCSLRYALQTQGSSTDCRPLWEQERAQVEDTLHRQRREMLMDKQWLEQEERQLVRDRKHTHVSQFGDYKVHCVWSQPTAELDRSGDHVYTGVMAMVKQVVQLKNDVNTLPPSEYLNAVKATGITLRSLIQSVDDILPTLHSSVTTEIEGTKKLLNKDLGELINKMRLTQQNAITSLREECQRQMLAAAHTLALDSKNLLDAVDQARVRANVANDILRVDIIVSFDN
;
A
#
# COMPACT_ATOMS: atom_id res chain seq x y z
N MET A 1 -24.24 29.18 -9.94
CA MET A 1 -22.77 29.32 -9.81
C MET A 1 -22.28 30.17 -10.98
N SER A 2 -22.28 31.48 -10.81
CA SER A 2 -21.62 32.44 -11.70
C SER A 2 -20.32 32.86 -11.02
N GLY A 3 -19.18 32.52 -11.62
CA GLY A 3 -17.86 32.84 -11.11
C GLY A 3 -16.77 32.30 -12.04
N ASP A 4 -16.19 33.23 -12.79
CA ASP A 4 -14.83 33.27 -13.33
C ASP A 4 -14.43 32.34 -14.48
N THR A 5 -14.85 32.73 -15.68
CA THR A 5 -14.11 32.51 -16.93
C THR A 5 -13.17 33.68 -17.19
N SER A 6 -11.87 33.53 -16.93
CA SER A 6 -10.87 34.33 -17.63
C SER A 6 -9.55 33.57 -17.81
N SER A 7 -9.21 33.40 -19.09
CA SER A 7 -7.88 33.24 -19.72
C SER A 7 -7.76 31.98 -20.58
N LEU A 8 -7.90 32.20 -21.90
CA LEU A 8 -7.02 31.75 -22.99
C LEU A 8 -7.75 32.00 -24.31
N SER A 9 -7.56 33.21 -24.85
CA SER A 9 -7.92 33.52 -26.23
C SER A 9 -6.73 33.15 -27.13
N MET A 10 -6.90 32.12 -27.97
CA MET A 10 -6.00 31.93 -29.11
C MET A 10 -6.56 32.68 -30.32
N ARG A 11 -5.70 33.56 -30.88
CA ARG A 11 -5.94 34.36 -32.07
C ARG A 11 -6.38 33.49 -33.25
N SER A 12 -7.46 33.88 -33.91
CA SER A 12 -7.77 33.46 -35.27
C SER A 12 -6.86 34.19 -36.25
N MET A 13 -6.34 33.47 -37.25
CA MET A 13 -5.84 34.08 -38.48
C MET A 13 -6.79 33.68 -39.61
N SER A 14 -7.32 34.69 -40.28
CA SER A 14 -8.12 34.59 -41.50
C SER A 14 -7.23 34.29 -42.73
N PRO A 15 -7.79 33.72 -43.82
CA PRO A 15 -7.03 33.25 -44.96
C PRO A 15 -6.91 34.34 -46.04
N THR A 16 -5.70 34.56 -46.55
CA THR A 16 -5.46 35.29 -47.79
C THR A 16 -5.14 34.32 -48.93
N SER A 17 -5.87 34.55 -50.02
CA SER A 17 -5.86 33.93 -51.35
C SER A 17 -4.56 34.07 -52.13
N GLN A 18 -4.22 33.06 -52.95
CA GLN A 18 -3.59 33.11 -54.29
C GLN A 18 -3.42 31.64 -54.76
N SER A 19 -4.24 31.12 -55.68
CA SER A 19 -4.21 31.21 -57.15
C SER A 19 -3.18 30.28 -57.84
N ASP A 20 -3.76 29.37 -58.64
CA ASP A 20 -3.30 28.82 -59.92
C ASP A 20 -2.33 27.62 -60.01
N SER A 21 -2.93 26.47 -60.38
CA SER A 21 -2.84 25.81 -61.70
C SER A 21 -2.25 24.39 -61.79
N SER A 22 -2.94 23.58 -62.63
CA SER A 22 -2.56 22.31 -63.28
C SER A 22 -2.45 21.04 -62.44
N ASP A 23 -2.78 19.85 -62.90
CA ASP A 23 -3.76 19.33 -63.86
C ASP A 23 -3.84 17.81 -63.58
N LEU A 24 -4.91 17.15 -64.04
CA LEU A 24 -5.05 15.70 -64.27
C LEU A 24 -5.26 14.72 -63.09
N SER A 25 -6.53 14.33 -62.94
CA SER A 25 -7.03 13.03 -62.44
C SER A 25 -6.58 11.86 -63.37
N PRO A 26 -6.58 10.59 -62.92
CA PRO A 26 -7.86 9.87 -62.85
C PRO A 26 -8.03 8.93 -61.62
N MET A 27 -9.27 8.97 -61.13
CA MET A 27 -10.04 7.95 -60.42
C MET A 27 -9.32 6.63 -60.05
N ALA A 28 -9.22 6.39 -58.74
CA ALA A 28 -9.42 5.09 -58.15
C ALA A 28 -10.39 5.23 -56.98
N HIS A 29 -11.52 4.53 -57.06
CA HIS A 29 -12.43 4.31 -55.94
C HIS A 29 -11.64 3.77 -54.73
N VAL A 30 -11.48 4.58 -53.69
CA VAL A 30 -11.12 4.09 -52.36
C VAL A 30 -12.38 4.13 -51.54
N THR A 31 -12.90 2.93 -51.30
CA THR A 31 -13.91 2.59 -50.31
C THR A 31 -13.62 3.30 -48.99
N ARG A 32 -14.66 3.92 -48.43
CA ARG A 32 -14.69 4.46 -47.07
C ARG A 32 -14.37 3.30 -46.12
N ASP A 33 -13.13 3.16 -45.68
CA ASP A 33 -12.76 2.22 -44.63
C ASP A 33 -13.48 2.63 -43.35
N GLY A 34 -14.30 1.71 -42.84
CA GLY A 34 -14.97 1.82 -41.55
C GLY A 34 -13.94 1.72 -40.43
N LEU A 35 -13.42 2.87 -39.98
CA LEU A 35 -12.83 2.95 -38.65
C LEU A 35 -13.96 2.68 -37.64
N PHE A 36 -13.95 1.51 -37.03
CA PHE A 36 -14.72 1.26 -35.82
C PHE A 36 -14.25 2.25 -34.76
N HIS A 37 -15.09 3.25 -34.45
CA HIS A 37 -14.80 4.21 -33.39
C HIS A 37 -14.80 3.47 -32.05
N VAL A 38 -13.63 3.33 -31.45
CA VAL A 38 -13.47 2.83 -30.08
C VAL A 38 -14.20 3.79 -29.14
N LYS A 39 -15.24 3.31 -28.46
CA LYS A 39 -15.97 4.11 -27.45
C LYS A 39 -15.23 4.03 -26.12
N ILE A 40 -15.04 5.19 -25.48
CA ILE A 40 -14.46 5.29 -24.14
C ILE A 40 -15.48 5.95 -23.24
N ILE A 41 -15.86 5.29 -22.15
CA ILE A 41 -16.81 5.82 -21.16
C ILE A 41 -16.05 6.23 -19.91
N LYS A 42 -16.30 7.47 -19.44
CA LYS A 42 -15.80 7.97 -18.15
C LYS A 42 -16.79 7.65 -17.04
N VAL A 43 -16.52 6.59 -16.28
CA VAL A 43 -17.35 6.18 -15.14
C VAL A 43 -16.83 6.81 -13.87
N CYS A 44 -17.63 7.69 -13.26
CA CYS A 44 -17.33 8.33 -11.99
C CYS A 44 -17.77 7.43 -10.82
N PHE A 45 -17.06 7.49 -9.70
CA PHE A 45 -17.38 6.71 -8.51
C PHE A 45 -16.90 7.42 -7.23
N LEU A 46 -17.41 6.98 -6.08
CA LEU A 46 -17.03 7.52 -4.78
C LEU A 46 -15.81 6.80 -4.22
N SER A 47 -14.96 7.56 -3.53
CA SER A 47 -13.77 7.05 -2.84
C SER A 47 -13.57 7.82 -1.55
N ASN A 48 -12.79 7.24 -0.63
CA ASN A 48 -12.50 7.78 0.70
C ASN A 48 -11.58 9.03 0.67
N SER A 49 -11.28 9.57 -0.51
CA SER A 49 -10.56 10.83 -0.69
C SER A 49 -11.41 12.04 -0.27
N SER A 50 -10.77 13.15 0.12
CA SER A 50 -11.46 14.43 0.41
C SER A 50 -12.23 15.00 -0.79
N ASN A 51 -11.96 14.54 -2.01
CA ASN A 51 -12.64 14.94 -3.24
C ASN A 51 -13.80 13.99 -3.58
N LEU A 52 -14.88 14.01 -2.80
CA LEU A 52 -16.10 13.23 -3.10
C LEU A 52 -16.65 13.64 -4.48
N GLY A 53 -16.68 12.70 -5.42
CA GLY A 53 -17.26 12.89 -6.77
C GLY A 53 -16.30 13.30 -7.89
N LYS A 54 -14.97 13.39 -7.65
CA LYS A 54 -13.98 13.63 -8.71
C LYS A 54 -13.25 12.37 -9.20
N ASN A 55 -13.43 11.23 -8.52
CA ASN A 55 -12.79 9.98 -8.93
C ASN A 55 -13.54 9.37 -10.13
N PHE A 56 -12.78 8.88 -11.10
CA PHE A 56 -13.33 8.25 -12.29
C PHE A 56 -12.35 7.22 -12.86
N LYS A 57 -12.88 6.31 -13.68
CA LYS A 57 -12.11 5.42 -14.54
C LYS A 57 -12.56 5.62 -15.98
N LEU A 58 -11.60 5.67 -16.90
CA LEU A 58 -11.88 5.61 -18.33
C LEU A 58 -11.94 4.13 -18.73
N VAL A 59 -13.07 3.72 -19.31
CA VAL A 59 -13.32 2.35 -19.74
C VAL A 59 -13.37 2.34 -21.26
N ARG A 60 -12.41 1.65 -21.88
CA ARG A 60 -12.44 1.37 -23.31
C ARG A 60 -13.42 0.22 -23.56
N CYS A 61 -14.49 0.47 -24.30
CA CYS A 61 -15.51 -0.52 -24.60
C CYS A 61 -15.16 -1.30 -25.88
N GLU A 62 -15.44 -2.60 -25.90
CA GLU A 62 -15.38 -3.41 -27.13
C GLU A 62 -16.75 -3.51 -27.79
N GLU A 63 -16.77 -4.04 -29.01
CA GLU A 63 -18.01 -4.25 -29.76
C GLU A 63 -18.91 -5.27 -29.04
N GLY A 64 -20.20 -4.96 -28.96
CA GLY A 64 -21.20 -5.81 -28.29
C GLY A 64 -21.20 -5.72 -26.76
N TRP A 65 -20.30 -4.96 -26.14
CA TRP A 65 -20.32 -4.78 -24.68
C TRP A 65 -21.63 -4.18 -24.18
N THR A 66 -22.02 -4.64 -23.00
CA THR A 66 -23.18 -4.17 -22.24
C THR A 66 -22.76 -3.24 -21.11
N VAL A 67 -23.73 -2.55 -20.52
CA VAL A 67 -23.53 -1.75 -19.30
C VAL A 67 -22.98 -2.61 -18.17
N ARG A 68 -23.38 -3.89 -18.08
CA ARG A 68 -22.84 -4.87 -17.12
C ARG A 68 -21.32 -5.03 -17.30
N ASP A 69 -20.84 -5.17 -18.53
CA ASP A 69 -19.41 -5.33 -18.82
C ASP A 69 -18.61 -4.10 -18.42
N VAL A 70 -19.16 -2.90 -18.69
CA VAL A 70 -18.56 -1.62 -18.27
C VAL A 70 -18.46 -1.55 -16.74
N MET A 71 -19.52 -1.89 -16.01
CA MET A 71 -19.49 -1.91 -14.54
C MET A 71 -18.50 -2.95 -14.00
N ASN A 72 -18.51 -4.17 -14.54
CA ASN A 72 -17.60 -5.23 -14.13
C ASN A 72 -16.14 -4.85 -14.34
N MET A 73 -15.81 -4.14 -15.43
CA MET A 73 -14.46 -3.62 -15.67
C MET A 73 -14.04 -2.59 -14.61
N VAL A 74 -14.96 -1.72 -14.17
CA VAL A 74 -14.66 -0.75 -13.10
C VAL A 74 -14.46 -1.47 -11.76
N LEU A 75 -15.38 -2.36 -11.39
CA LEU A 75 -15.36 -3.09 -10.12
C LEU A 75 -14.14 -4.02 -9.99
N SER A 76 -13.81 -4.78 -11.04
CA SER A 76 -12.68 -5.72 -11.03
C SER A 76 -11.31 -5.05 -11.10
N SER A 77 -11.25 -3.78 -11.50
CA SER A 77 -9.97 -3.07 -11.63
C SER A 77 -9.33 -2.65 -10.31
N GLY A 78 -9.99 -2.87 -9.17
CA GLY A 78 -9.50 -2.47 -7.84
C GLY A 78 -9.57 -0.97 -7.55
N CYS A 79 -9.99 -0.13 -8.50
CA CYS A 79 -10.06 1.32 -8.32
C CYS A 79 -11.15 1.76 -7.32
N VAL A 80 -12.20 0.96 -7.15
CA VAL A 80 -13.26 1.16 -6.14
C VAL A 80 -12.80 0.60 -4.78
N GLY A 81 -12.16 -0.57 -4.80
CA GLY A 81 -11.56 -1.25 -3.66
C GLY A 81 -11.42 -2.75 -3.94
N PRO A 82 -10.73 -3.51 -3.07
CA PRO A 82 -10.51 -4.95 -3.24
C PRO A 82 -11.73 -5.78 -2.80
N ASP A 83 -11.71 -7.07 -3.14
CA ASP A 83 -12.56 -8.12 -2.56
C ASP A 83 -14.09 -7.88 -2.66
N ILE A 84 -14.55 -7.22 -3.73
CA ILE A 84 -15.98 -7.00 -3.98
C ILE A 84 -16.65 -8.33 -4.30
N THR A 85 -17.63 -8.74 -3.50
CA THR A 85 -18.43 -9.96 -3.71
C THR A 85 -19.87 -9.65 -4.09
N TYR A 86 -20.37 -8.45 -3.77
CA TYR A 86 -21.74 -8.03 -4.06
C TYR A 86 -21.85 -7.12 -5.30
N SER A 87 -21.18 -7.49 -6.40
CA SER A 87 -21.18 -6.72 -7.66
C SER A 87 -22.58 -6.47 -8.22
N HIS A 88 -23.52 -7.39 -8.03
CA HIS A 88 -24.91 -7.27 -8.48
C HIS A 88 -25.72 -6.18 -7.76
N CYS A 89 -25.22 -5.60 -6.66
CA CYS A 89 -25.85 -4.47 -5.97
C CYS A 89 -25.60 -3.13 -6.69
N TYR A 90 -24.61 -3.09 -7.58
CA TYR A 90 -24.20 -1.89 -8.30
C TYR A 90 -25.06 -1.67 -9.56
N GLY A 91 -25.31 -0.40 -9.87
CA GLY A 91 -25.95 0.08 -11.08
C GLY A 91 -25.22 1.30 -11.64
N LEU A 92 -25.49 1.63 -12.90
CA LEU A 92 -24.89 2.77 -13.59
C LEU A 92 -25.95 3.85 -13.83
N LEU A 93 -25.76 5.01 -13.20
CA LEU A 93 -26.62 6.17 -13.35
C LEU A 93 -26.07 7.10 -14.43
N LEU A 94 -26.85 7.37 -15.46
CA LEU A 94 -26.60 8.41 -16.44
C LEU A 94 -27.34 9.68 -16.02
N LYS A 95 -26.59 10.77 -15.82
CA LYS A 95 -27.13 12.07 -15.39
C LYS A 95 -26.83 13.14 -16.41
N HIS A 96 -27.83 13.93 -16.79
CA HIS A 96 -27.62 15.13 -17.56
C HIS A 96 -27.18 16.27 -16.63
N LEU A 97 -26.11 16.97 -16.96
CA LEU A 97 -25.50 17.98 -16.09
C LEU A 97 -26.25 19.33 -16.11
N LYS A 98 -27.11 19.56 -17.10
CA LYS A 98 -27.83 20.84 -17.30
C LYS A 98 -29.33 20.76 -16.97
N SER A 99 -29.89 19.57 -16.77
CA SER A 99 -31.28 19.37 -16.39
C SER A 99 -31.39 18.44 -15.17
N SER A 100 -32.60 18.19 -14.70
CA SER A 100 -32.89 17.19 -13.65
C SER A 100 -33.03 15.77 -14.20
N GLU A 101 -32.71 15.56 -15.48
CA GLU A 101 -32.90 14.30 -16.17
C GLU A 101 -31.87 13.26 -15.74
N ILE A 102 -32.38 12.08 -15.40
CA ILE A 102 -31.59 10.92 -14.98
C ILE A 102 -32.15 9.64 -15.59
N HIS A 103 -31.24 8.74 -15.97
CA HIS A 103 -31.56 7.42 -16.52
C HIS A 103 -30.70 6.38 -15.82
N TRP A 104 -31.33 5.40 -15.19
CA TRP A 104 -30.65 4.21 -14.73
C TRP A 104 -30.48 3.24 -15.89
N LEU A 105 -29.23 2.95 -16.21
CA LEU A 105 -28.90 2.15 -17.36
C LEU A 105 -29.01 0.67 -17.00
N HIS A 106 -29.94 -0.02 -17.65
CA HIS A 106 -30.15 -1.44 -17.44
C HIS A 106 -28.88 -2.24 -17.76
N PRO A 107 -28.48 -3.24 -16.95
CA PRO A 107 -27.24 -4.00 -17.16
C PRO A 107 -27.12 -4.63 -18.56
N ASP A 108 -28.23 -5.09 -19.13
CA ASP A 108 -28.27 -5.73 -20.46
C ASP A 108 -28.45 -4.71 -21.62
N LEU A 109 -28.34 -3.41 -21.37
CA LEU A 109 -28.29 -2.39 -22.44
C LEU A 109 -26.91 -2.44 -23.10
N THR A 110 -26.85 -2.54 -24.42
CA THR A 110 -25.57 -2.48 -25.14
C THR A 110 -25.03 -1.05 -25.19
N VAL A 111 -23.71 -0.90 -25.27
CA VAL A 111 -23.07 0.43 -25.42
C VAL A 111 -23.52 1.11 -26.73
N SER A 112 -23.78 0.34 -27.79
CA SER A 112 -24.34 0.88 -29.04
C SER A 112 -25.75 1.46 -28.85
N GLU A 113 -26.63 0.75 -28.14
CA GLU A 113 -27.98 1.23 -27.84
C GLU A 113 -27.94 2.45 -26.90
N LEU A 114 -27.05 2.45 -25.92
CA LEU A 114 -26.81 3.59 -25.03
C LEU A 114 -26.48 4.86 -25.81
N THR A 115 -25.49 4.78 -26.71
CA THR A 115 -25.08 5.93 -27.53
C THR A 115 -26.22 6.39 -28.45
N GLN A 116 -26.92 5.46 -29.10
CA GLN A 116 -28.03 5.80 -29.98
C GLN A 116 -29.20 6.45 -29.23
N ARG A 117 -29.51 5.95 -28.03
CA ARG A 117 -30.72 6.32 -27.29
C ARG A 117 -30.56 7.63 -26.53
N TYR A 118 -29.42 7.86 -25.89
CA TYR A 118 -29.24 8.98 -24.96
C TYR A 118 -28.21 10.00 -25.45
N GLU A 119 -27.03 9.54 -25.90
CA GLU A 119 -25.93 10.44 -26.28
C GLU A 119 -26.16 11.16 -27.61
N GLN A 120 -27.08 10.70 -28.47
CA GLN A 120 -27.45 11.45 -29.68
C GLN A 120 -28.35 12.67 -29.40
N GLN A 121 -28.98 12.72 -28.22
CA GLN A 121 -29.91 13.79 -27.87
C GLN A 121 -29.20 15.07 -27.40
N HIS A 122 -28.00 14.93 -26.84
CA HIS A 122 -27.22 16.00 -26.20
C HIS A 122 -25.72 15.81 -26.46
N LEU A 123 -24.89 16.82 -26.16
CA LEU A 123 -23.45 16.67 -26.32
C LEU A 123 -22.90 15.68 -25.28
N GLU A 124 -21.93 14.84 -25.64
CA GLU A 124 -21.34 13.84 -24.74
C GLU A 124 -20.81 14.44 -23.42
N ALA A 125 -20.23 15.65 -23.48
CA ALA A 125 -19.73 16.37 -22.30
C ALA A 125 -20.83 16.86 -21.33
N GLU A 126 -22.10 16.81 -21.73
CA GLU A 126 -23.25 17.16 -20.89
C GLU A 126 -23.76 15.96 -20.09
N TRP A 127 -23.26 14.76 -20.40
CA TRP A 127 -23.59 13.53 -19.71
C TRP A 127 -22.54 13.15 -18.68
N ARG A 128 -22.99 12.52 -17.61
CA ARG A 128 -22.14 11.97 -16.56
C ARG A 128 -22.62 10.58 -16.17
N TYR A 129 -21.69 9.63 -16.16
CA TYR A 129 -21.92 8.27 -15.69
C TYR A 129 -21.42 8.16 -14.24
N ASP A 130 -22.31 7.84 -13.31
CA ASP A 130 -21.98 7.60 -11.91
C ASP A 130 -22.29 6.14 -11.55
N LEU A 131 -21.26 5.39 -11.16
CA LEU A 131 -21.41 4.07 -10.55
C LEU A 131 -22.00 4.24 -9.15
N ARG A 132 -23.05 3.50 -8.83
CA ARG A 132 -23.80 3.62 -7.57
C ARG A 132 -24.28 2.25 -7.09
N ILE A 133 -24.48 2.09 -5.79
CA ILE A 133 -25.26 0.97 -5.26
C ILE A 133 -26.73 1.35 -5.36
N ARG A 134 -27.53 0.50 -6.01
CA ARG A 134 -28.96 0.72 -6.22
C ARG A 134 -29.81 -0.38 -5.61
N TYR A 135 -29.39 -1.63 -5.78
CA TYR A 135 -30.15 -2.79 -5.34
C TYR A 135 -29.58 -3.24 -4.00
N ILE A 136 -30.29 -2.91 -2.92
CA ILE A 136 -29.77 -3.06 -1.55
C ILE A 136 -30.37 -4.33 -0.94
N PRO A 137 -29.56 -5.34 -0.56
CA PRO A 137 -30.09 -6.54 0.04
C PRO A 137 -30.85 -6.26 1.35
N SER A 138 -31.86 -7.08 1.67
CA SER A 138 -32.40 -7.16 3.03
C SER A 138 -31.25 -7.47 4.03
N ASP A 139 -31.24 -6.76 5.15
CA ASP A 139 -30.15 -6.80 6.15
C ASP A 139 -28.74 -6.55 5.57
N PHE A 140 -28.61 -5.51 4.74
CA PHE A 140 -27.36 -5.18 4.02
C PHE A 140 -26.13 -5.03 4.93
N ILE A 141 -26.31 -4.62 6.20
CA ILE A 141 -25.20 -4.47 7.16
C ILE A 141 -24.54 -5.82 7.42
N GLU A 142 -25.34 -6.87 7.66
CA GLU A 142 -24.83 -8.22 7.88
C GLU A 142 -24.31 -8.85 6.59
N LYS A 143 -24.98 -8.61 5.45
CA LYS A 143 -24.52 -9.13 4.15
C LYS A 143 -23.20 -8.52 3.71
N PHE A 144 -23.02 -7.21 3.85
CA PHE A 144 -21.78 -6.54 3.44
C PHE A 144 -20.66 -6.60 4.49
N LYS A 145 -20.82 -7.28 5.63
CA LYS A 145 -19.81 -7.26 6.71
C LYS A 145 -18.43 -7.77 6.28
N ASP A 146 -18.41 -8.77 5.39
CA ASP A 146 -17.19 -9.37 4.86
C ASP A 146 -16.73 -8.68 3.57
N ASP A 147 -17.64 -7.97 2.88
CA ASP A 147 -17.34 -7.08 1.74
C ASP A 147 -17.24 -5.62 2.20
N ARG A 148 -16.13 -5.31 2.87
CA ARG A 148 -15.87 -3.97 3.41
C ARG A 148 -15.85 -2.88 2.35
N THR A 149 -15.49 -3.22 1.11
CA THR A 149 -15.47 -2.28 -0.01
C THR A 149 -16.88 -1.83 -0.36
N THR A 150 -17.81 -2.78 -0.53
CA THR A 150 -19.22 -2.47 -0.82
C THR A 150 -19.88 -1.71 0.33
N LEU A 151 -19.64 -2.11 1.58
CA LEU A 151 -20.19 -1.40 2.75
C LEU A 151 -19.69 0.06 2.81
N LEU A 152 -18.39 0.28 2.63
CA LEU A 152 -17.81 1.62 2.64
C LEU A 152 -18.28 2.45 1.45
N PHE A 153 -18.40 1.84 0.26
CA PHE A 153 -18.92 2.51 -0.92
C PHE A 153 -20.36 3.00 -0.69
N PHE A 154 -21.21 2.13 -0.14
CA PHE A 154 -22.59 2.49 0.19
C PHE A 154 -22.65 3.61 1.24
N TYR A 155 -21.81 3.53 2.27
CA TYR A 155 -21.67 4.58 3.26
C TYR A 155 -21.33 5.94 2.63
N LEU A 156 -20.32 5.98 1.76
CA LEU A 156 -19.89 7.21 1.09
C LEU A 156 -21.00 7.75 0.18
N GLN A 157 -21.75 6.88 -0.48
CA GLN A 157 -22.91 7.25 -1.29
C GLN A 157 -24.00 7.91 -0.46
N VAL A 158 -24.45 7.24 0.59
CA VAL A 158 -25.50 7.77 1.48
C VAL A 158 -25.06 9.06 2.15
N ARG A 159 -23.79 9.18 2.57
CA ARG A 159 -23.22 10.43 3.09
C ARG A 159 -23.23 11.55 2.04
N SER A 160 -22.84 11.24 0.79
CA SER A 160 -22.84 12.22 -0.29
C SER A 160 -24.25 12.75 -0.56
N ASP A 161 -25.24 11.84 -0.61
CA ASP A 161 -26.64 12.21 -0.83
C ASP A 161 -27.18 13.04 0.33
N TYR A 162 -26.86 12.66 1.57
CA TYR A 162 -27.16 13.46 2.76
C TYR A 162 -26.63 14.88 2.64
N MET A 163 -25.32 15.05 2.38
CA MET A 163 -24.69 16.37 2.31
C MET A 163 -25.26 17.24 1.19
N GLN A 164 -25.70 16.65 0.08
CA GLN A 164 -26.21 17.39 -1.08
C GLN A 164 -27.70 17.72 -1.00
N GLN A 165 -28.52 16.85 -0.42
CA GLN A 165 -29.98 16.93 -0.57
C GLN A 165 -30.76 17.04 0.76
N TYR A 166 -30.18 16.57 1.86
CA TYR A 166 -30.90 16.40 3.13
C TYR A 166 -30.27 17.11 4.32
N ALA A 167 -29.02 17.57 4.23
CA ALA A 167 -28.33 18.20 5.35
C ALA A 167 -28.99 19.50 5.83
N SER A 168 -29.72 20.21 4.96
CA SER A 168 -30.53 21.38 5.33
C SER A 168 -31.89 21.04 5.95
N LYS A 169 -32.29 19.76 5.94
CA LYS A 169 -33.58 19.27 6.47
C LYS A 169 -33.46 18.63 7.85
N VAL A 170 -32.24 18.43 8.35
CA VAL A 170 -31.98 17.84 9.68
C VAL A 170 -31.74 18.93 10.72
N SER A 171 -31.93 18.61 12.00
CA SER A 171 -31.61 19.53 13.09
C SER A 171 -30.09 19.73 13.23
N ASP A 172 -29.68 20.89 13.75
CA ASP A 172 -28.27 21.18 14.07
C ASP A 172 -27.63 20.08 14.92
N GLY A 173 -28.38 19.53 15.89
CA GLY A 173 -27.93 18.45 16.75
C GLY A 173 -27.62 17.17 15.97
N MET A 174 -28.49 16.77 15.04
CA MET A 174 -28.25 15.60 14.19
C MET A 174 -27.10 15.84 13.20
N ALA A 175 -27.02 17.03 12.59
CA ALA A 175 -25.91 17.40 11.72
C ALA A 175 -24.56 17.34 12.45
N LEU A 176 -24.50 17.80 13.72
CA LEU A 176 -23.33 17.67 14.58
C LEU A 176 -22.97 16.20 14.83
N GLN A 177 -23.95 15.34 15.12
CA GLN A 177 -23.72 13.92 15.34
C GLN A 177 -23.13 13.22 14.10
N LEU A 178 -23.77 13.41 12.94
CA LEU A 178 -23.34 12.82 11.66
C LEU A 178 -21.95 13.32 11.26
N GLY A 179 -21.66 14.61 11.42
CA GLY A 179 -20.35 15.17 11.13
C GLY A 179 -19.25 14.67 12.07
N CYS A 180 -19.52 14.55 13.38
CA CYS A 180 -18.55 14.00 14.34
C CYS A 180 -18.27 12.50 14.11
N LEU A 181 -19.29 11.72 13.71
CA LEU A 181 -19.10 10.33 13.28
C LEU A 181 -18.18 10.25 12.05
N GLU A 182 -18.35 11.14 11.07
CA GLU A 182 -17.46 11.19 9.91
C GLU A 182 -16.04 11.62 10.30
N ILE A 183 -15.86 12.61 11.18
CA ILE A 183 -14.51 12.99 11.65
C ILE A 183 -13.80 11.78 12.29
N ARG A 184 -14.48 11.03 13.16
CA ARG A 184 -13.91 9.84 13.81
C ARG A 184 -13.58 8.73 12.81
N ARG A 185 -14.45 8.50 11.83
CA ARG A 185 -14.24 7.50 10.77
C ARG A 185 -13.10 7.90 9.84
N PHE A 186 -13.05 9.17 9.46
CA PHE A 186 -12.07 9.75 8.53
C PHE A 186 -10.67 9.77 9.16
N PHE A 187 -10.55 10.27 10.39
CA PHE A 187 -9.30 10.29 11.15
C PHE A 187 -9.20 9.09 12.10
N LYS A 188 -9.27 7.88 11.54
CA LYS A 188 -9.34 6.62 12.31
C LYS A 188 -8.18 6.39 13.29
N ASP A 189 -7.00 6.96 13.02
CA ASP A 189 -5.79 6.80 13.83
C ASP A 189 -5.62 7.90 14.89
N MET A 190 -6.48 8.93 14.88
CA MET A 190 -6.42 10.04 15.83
C MET A 190 -6.77 9.57 17.25
N ASN A 191 -6.05 10.05 18.27
CA ASN A 191 -6.35 9.81 19.68
C ASN A 191 -7.80 10.23 20.02
N PRO A 192 -8.54 9.50 20.89
CA PRO A 192 -9.84 9.93 21.41
C PRO A 192 -9.92 11.41 21.86
N ASN A 193 -8.87 11.93 22.52
CA ASN A 193 -8.83 13.34 22.94
C ASN A 193 -8.19 14.28 21.91
N GLY A 194 -7.97 13.79 20.68
CA GLY A 194 -7.21 14.50 19.65
C GLY A 194 -7.78 15.88 19.31
N LEU A 195 -9.10 16.06 19.31
CA LEU A 195 -9.75 17.35 19.03
C LEU A 195 -9.78 18.32 20.21
N GLU A 196 -9.41 17.90 21.42
CA GLU A 196 -9.30 18.81 22.57
C GLU A 196 -8.10 19.76 22.39
N LYS A 197 -7.05 19.31 21.69
CA LYS A 197 -5.88 20.12 21.38
C LYS A 197 -6.25 21.22 20.39
N LYS A 198 -5.96 22.47 20.77
CA LYS A 198 -6.26 23.66 19.97
C LYS A 198 -5.66 23.61 18.56
N SER A 199 -4.39 23.18 18.43
CA SER A 199 -3.71 23.08 17.13
C SER A 199 -4.34 22.05 16.21
N ASN A 200 -4.74 20.89 16.74
CA ASN A 200 -5.45 19.85 16.00
C ASN A 200 -6.81 20.33 15.48
N PHE A 201 -7.58 21.07 16.30
CA PHE A 201 -8.85 21.64 15.84
C PHE A 201 -8.63 22.75 14.81
N GLU A 202 -7.63 23.61 15.02
CA GLU A 202 -7.32 24.68 14.05
C GLU A 202 -6.90 24.13 12.70
N LEU A 203 -6.21 22.98 12.67
CA LEU A 203 -5.92 22.24 11.44
C LEU A 203 -7.21 21.78 10.75
N LEU A 204 -8.14 21.17 11.50
CA LEU A 204 -9.44 20.76 10.97
C LEU A 204 -10.22 21.94 10.39
N GLU A 205 -10.24 23.07 11.10
CA GLU A 205 -11.02 24.26 10.76
C GLU A 205 -10.45 25.03 9.57
N LYS A 206 -9.14 25.29 9.57
CA LYS A 206 -8.51 26.19 8.58
C LYS A 206 -7.97 25.47 7.37
N GLU A 207 -7.51 24.24 7.55
CA GLU A 207 -6.79 23.53 6.49
C GLU A 207 -7.62 22.42 5.87
N VAL A 208 -8.37 21.65 6.66
CA VAL A 208 -9.24 20.59 6.13
C VAL A 208 -10.57 21.15 5.62
N GLY A 209 -11.10 22.16 6.31
CA GLY A 209 -12.41 22.72 6.04
C GLY A 209 -13.51 21.96 6.78
N LEU A 210 -14.29 22.67 7.59
CA LEU A 210 -15.43 22.08 8.31
C LEU A 210 -16.54 21.65 7.34
N GLU A 211 -16.62 22.24 6.16
CA GLU A 211 -17.59 21.93 5.11
C GLU A 211 -17.47 20.50 4.57
N LEU A 212 -16.34 19.83 4.80
CA LEU A 212 -16.20 18.41 4.49
C LEU A 212 -17.05 17.55 5.43
N PHE A 213 -17.31 17.99 6.65
CA PHE A 213 -17.97 17.20 7.70
C PHE A 213 -19.36 17.72 8.05
N PHE A 214 -19.60 19.01 7.89
CA PHE A 214 -20.80 19.68 8.36
C PHE A 214 -21.43 20.52 7.24
N PRO A 215 -22.77 20.64 7.19
CA PRO A 215 -23.45 21.51 6.24
C PRO A 215 -23.09 22.98 6.46
N ARG A 216 -23.09 23.77 5.38
CA ARG A 216 -22.76 25.20 5.42
C ARG A 216 -23.73 25.98 6.29
N GLU A 217 -24.99 25.56 6.31
CA GLU A 217 -26.06 26.12 7.12
C GLU A 217 -25.71 26.06 8.62
N LEU A 218 -25.22 24.90 9.11
CA LEU A 218 -24.76 24.73 10.49
C LEU A 218 -23.52 25.56 10.80
N ILE A 219 -22.56 25.59 9.88
CA ILE A 219 -21.31 26.35 10.06
C ILE A 219 -21.61 27.85 10.16
N ASN A 220 -22.52 28.34 9.33
CA ASN A 220 -22.89 29.75 9.25
C ASN A 220 -23.88 30.18 10.34
N SER A 221 -24.61 29.26 10.97
CA SER A 221 -25.62 29.59 11.99
C SER A 221 -25.01 29.94 13.36
N MET A 222 -23.73 29.62 13.60
CA MET A 222 -23.08 29.78 14.91
C MET A 222 -21.75 30.53 14.83
N LYS A 223 -21.35 31.20 15.92
CA LYS A 223 -20.00 31.78 16.03
C LYS A 223 -18.95 30.67 16.06
N PRO A 224 -17.76 30.83 15.44
CA PRO A 224 -16.73 29.78 15.36
C PRO A 224 -16.34 29.18 16.72
N LYS A 225 -16.23 30.02 17.76
CA LYS A 225 -15.90 29.57 19.12
C LYS A 225 -17.01 28.71 19.76
N GLN A 226 -18.27 28.98 19.44
CA GLN A 226 -19.41 28.18 19.90
C GLN A 226 -19.46 26.86 19.14
N LEU A 227 -19.34 26.89 17.82
CA LEU A 227 -19.31 25.70 16.97
C LEU A 227 -18.18 24.74 17.37
N ARG A 228 -16.97 25.27 17.59
CA ARG A 228 -15.83 24.49 18.09
C ARG A 228 -16.15 23.73 19.37
N ARG A 229 -16.77 24.39 20.36
CA ARG A 229 -17.15 23.76 21.63
C ARG A 229 -18.16 22.64 21.42
N LEU A 230 -19.17 22.86 20.58
CA LEU A 230 -20.18 21.85 20.28
C LEU A 230 -19.58 20.64 19.56
N ILE A 231 -18.72 20.85 18.57
CA ILE A 231 -18.01 19.76 17.87
C ILE A 231 -17.17 18.96 18.87
N GLN A 232 -16.37 19.61 19.72
CA GLN A 232 -15.55 18.93 20.73
C GLN A 232 -16.40 18.11 21.71
N GLN A 233 -17.49 18.69 22.22
CA GLN A 233 -18.41 18.01 23.15
C GLN A 233 -19.10 16.81 22.50
N THR A 234 -19.63 16.97 21.29
CA THR A 234 -20.31 15.89 20.56
C THR A 234 -19.32 14.79 20.15
N PHE A 235 -18.11 15.16 19.72
CA PHE A 235 -17.08 14.20 19.29
C PHE A 235 -16.66 13.26 20.42
N GLN A 236 -16.64 13.73 21.68
CA GLN A 236 -16.28 12.88 22.81
C GLN A 236 -17.21 11.67 23.00
N GLY A 237 -18.47 11.76 22.59
CA GLY A 237 -19.40 10.61 22.59
C GLY A 237 -19.06 9.51 21.57
N TYR A 238 -18.17 9.81 20.61
CA TYR A 238 -17.78 8.92 19.51
C TYR A 238 -16.28 8.65 19.44
N SER A 239 -15.49 9.26 20.32
CA SER A 239 -14.04 9.36 20.19
C SER A 239 -13.30 8.02 20.21
N THR A 240 -13.91 6.98 20.80
CA THR A 240 -13.38 5.62 20.91
C THR A 240 -13.93 4.63 19.87
N LEU A 241 -14.85 5.07 19.00
CA LEU A 241 -15.47 4.20 18.01
C LEU A 241 -14.48 3.82 16.89
N LYS A 242 -14.56 2.55 16.46
CA LYS A 242 -13.88 2.06 15.26
C LYS A 242 -14.64 2.46 14.00
N GLN A 243 -14.00 2.39 12.83
CA GLN A 243 -14.59 2.81 11.56
C GLN A 243 -15.95 2.13 11.28
N ASP A 244 -16.03 0.80 11.43
CA ASP A 244 -17.28 0.05 11.19
C ASP A 244 -18.40 0.47 12.14
N GLN A 245 -18.05 0.77 13.41
CA GLN A 245 -19.02 1.28 14.39
C GLN A 245 -19.49 2.69 14.05
N CYS A 246 -18.61 3.55 13.52
CA CYS A 246 -19.00 4.87 13.04
C CYS A 246 -19.96 4.78 11.86
N VAL A 247 -19.68 3.89 10.89
CA VAL A 247 -20.53 3.63 9.72
C VAL A 247 -21.91 3.14 10.16
N ASN A 248 -21.97 2.13 11.03
CA ASN A 248 -23.24 1.60 11.54
C ASN A 248 -24.05 2.67 12.29
N ARG A 249 -23.40 3.44 13.19
CA ARG A 249 -24.08 4.53 13.89
C ARG A 249 -24.56 5.63 12.95
N PHE A 250 -23.80 5.96 11.92
CA PHE A 250 -24.22 6.95 10.92
C PHE A 250 -25.49 6.50 10.20
N PHE A 251 -25.52 5.25 9.74
CA PHE A 251 -26.72 4.66 9.13
C PHE A 251 -27.93 4.68 10.06
N THR A 252 -27.76 4.24 11.32
CA THR A 252 -28.85 4.24 12.30
C THR A 252 -29.34 5.65 12.64
N THR A 253 -28.44 6.62 12.78
CA THR A 253 -28.80 8.02 13.06
C THR A 253 -29.56 8.64 11.89
N LEU A 254 -29.07 8.47 10.65
CA LEU A 254 -29.71 9.06 9.48
C LEU A 254 -31.07 8.42 9.16
N ALA A 255 -31.24 7.12 9.44
CA ALA A 255 -32.50 6.40 9.18
C ALA A 255 -33.71 6.97 9.95
N GLN A 256 -33.47 7.75 11.01
CA GLN A 256 -34.55 8.37 11.79
C GLN A 256 -35.29 9.48 11.04
N CYS A 257 -34.69 10.04 9.98
CA CYS A 257 -35.26 11.16 9.24
C CYS A 257 -35.21 10.98 7.71
N TYR A 258 -34.42 10.04 7.21
CA TYR A 258 -34.26 9.78 5.78
C TYR A 258 -34.13 8.29 5.50
N SER A 259 -34.97 7.78 4.60
CA SER A 259 -34.84 6.42 4.10
C SER A 259 -33.91 6.40 2.88
N TYR A 260 -32.72 5.84 3.07
CA TYR A 260 -31.70 5.69 2.04
C TYR A 260 -31.68 4.28 1.41
N THR A 261 -32.58 3.40 1.83
CA THR A 261 -32.71 2.03 1.32
C THR A 261 -33.88 1.83 0.37
N GLN A 262 -34.69 2.88 0.15
CA GLN A 262 -35.87 2.83 -0.71
C GLN A 262 -35.93 4.05 -1.63
N GLU A 263 -36.52 3.87 -2.80
CA GLU A 263 -36.86 4.95 -3.72
C GLU A 263 -38.38 5.13 -3.75
N THR A 264 -38.84 6.39 -3.75
CA THR A 264 -40.26 6.75 -3.79
C THR A 264 -40.61 7.43 -5.11
N TYR A 265 -41.68 6.98 -5.75
CA TYR A 265 -42.15 7.45 -7.04
C TYR A 265 -43.61 7.89 -6.98
N ALA A 266 -43.88 9.17 -7.22
CA ALA A 266 -45.24 9.66 -7.38
C ALA A 266 -45.81 9.18 -8.73
N CYS A 267 -46.94 8.47 -8.69
CA CYS A 267 -47.58 7.88 -9.86
C CYS A 267 -49.11 7.78 -9.70
N GLN A 268 -49.81 7.41 -10.78
CA GLN A 268 -51.26 7.20 -10.75
C GLN A 268 -51.56 5.72 -10.92
N LEU A 269 -52.33 5.14 -10.00
CA LEU A 269 -52.82 3.77 -10.14
C LEU A 269 -53.86 3.74 -11.27
N VAL A 270 -53.67 2.86 -12.24
CA VAL A 270 -54.62 2.69 -13.35
C VAL A 270 -55.72 1.73 -12.90
N ASP A 271 -56.67 2.29 -12.15
CA ASP A 271 -57.92 1.66 -11.75
C ASP A 271 -59.13 2.51 -12.20
N SER A 272 -60.34 2.19 -11.75
CA SER A 272 -61.56 2.91 -12.13
C SER A 272 -61.60 4.40 -11.70
N TRP A 273 -60.67 4.86 -10.86
CA TRP A 273 -60.70 6.20 -10.25
C TRP A 273 -59.41 7.02 -10.41
N ASN A 274 -58.34 6.47 -11.02
CA ASN A 274 -57.06 7.14 -11.25
C ASN A 274 -56.50 7.85 -10.00
N LEU A 275 -56.28 7.08 -8.93
CA LEU A 275 -55.77 7.60 -7.67
C LEU A 275 -54.26 7.94 -7.77
N THR A 276 -53.87 9.14 -7.36
CA THR A 276 -52.45 9.52 -7.22
C THR A 276 -51.88 8.96 -5.93
N ILE A 277 -50.76 8.25 -6.03
CA ILE A 277 -50.13 7.49 -4.94
C ILE A 277 -48.60 7.65 -5.00
N ASP A 278 -47.95 7.44 -3.87
CA ASP A 278 -46.50 7.25 -3.81
C ASP A 278 -46.20 5.75 -3.78
N LEU A 279 -45.49 5.26 -4.80
CA LEU A 279 -44.99 3.89 -4.83
C LEU A 279 -43.59 3.86 -4.20
N VAL A 280 -43.45 3.11 -3.12
CA VAL A 280 -42.19 2.93 -2.39
C VAL A 280 -41.62 1.57 -2.75
N ILE A 281 -40.40 1.56 -3.29
CA ILE A 281 -39.71 0.35 -3.72
C ILE A 281 -38.38 0.26 -2.95
N GLY A 282 -38.18 -0.85 -2.24
CA GLY A 282 -36.98 -1.09 -1.44
C GLY A 282 -36.82 -2.57 -1.10
N PRO A 283 -35.89 -2.96 -0.21
CA PRO A 283 -35.61 -4.37 0.11
C PRO A 283 -36.82 -5.15 0.65
N GLU A 284 -37.82 -4.46 1.21
CA GLU A 284 -39.04 -5.08 1.74
C GLU A 284 -40.11 -5.34 0.66
N GLY A 285 -39.85 -4.96 -0.59
CA GLY A 285 -40.75 -5.14 -1.73
C GLY A 285 -41.31 -3.82 -2.29
N ILE A 286 -42.48 -3.94 -2.91
CA ILE A 286 -43.22 -2.84 -3.55
C ILE A 286 -44.40 -2.49 -2.65
N SER A 287 -44.45 -1.25 -2.16
CA SER A 287 -45.50 -0.76 -1.28
C SER A 287 -46.15 0.52 -1.80
N GLN A 288 -47.41 0.72 -1.46
CA GLN A 288 -48.14 1.96 -1.70
C GLN A 288 -48.18 2.82 -0.43
N GLN A 289 -48.00 4.11 -0.59
CA GLN A 289 -48.21 5.11 0.45
C GLN A 289 -49.13 6.23 -0.05
N THR A 290 -50.04 6.70 0.81
CA THR A 290 -50.84 7.92 0.57
C THR A 290 -50.56 8.93 1.69
N GLU A 291 -50.83 10.23 1.44
CA GLU A 291 -50.59 11.28 2.44
C GLU A 291 -51.25 10.90 3.78
N ASN A 292 -50.41 10.68 4.81
CA ASN A 292 -50.77 10.33 6.19
C ASN A 292 -51.26 8.89 6.46
N SER A 293 -51.03 7.92 5.58
CA SER A 293 -51.34 6.50 5.82
C SER A 293 -50.09 5.64 6.07
N THR A 294 -50.29 4.50 6.74
CA THR A 294 -49.27 3.44 6.86
C THR A 294 -49.07 2.78 5.50
N SER A 295 -47.81 2.58 5.09
CA SER A 295 -47.49 1.90 3.83
C SER A 295 -48.13 0.52 3.74
N ILE A 296 -48.75 0.24 2.59
CA ILE A 296 -49.44 -1.02 2.30
C ILE A 296 -48.56 -1.81 1.33
N CYS A 297 -48.10 -3.00 1.71
CA CYS A 297 -47.33 -3.86 0.82
C CYS A 297 -48.23 -4.40 -0.30
N LEU A 298 -47.80 -4.18 -1.55
CA LEU A 298 -48.49 -4.64 -2.75
C LEU A 298 -47.92 -5.96 -3.25
N ALA A 299 -46.60 -6.12 -3.23
CA ALA A 299 -45.92 -7.33 -3.67
C ALA A 299 -44.50 -7.43 -3.11
N THR A 300 -44.03 -8.66 -2.93
CA THR A 300 -42.61 -8.99 -2.74
C THR A 300 -41.96 -9.38 -4.07
N PHE A 301 -40.64 -9.20 -4.21
CA PHE A 301 -39.95 -9.49 -5.48
C PHE A 301 -40.05 -10.94 -5.97
N PRO A 302 -40.09 -11.98 -5.11
CA PRO A 302 -40.28 -13.36 -5.56
C PRO A 302 -41.63 -13.61 -6.26
N GLN A 303 -42.62 -12.75 -6.02
CA GLN A 303 -43.95 -12.81 -6.66
C GLN A 303 -43.97 -12.14 -8.03
N VAL A 304 -42.95 -11.36 -8.40
CA VAL A 304 -42.91 -10.69 -9.71
C VAL A 304 -42.60 -11.72 -10.80
N ARG A 305 -43.33 -11.64 -11.92
CA ARG A 305 -43.22 -12.58 -13.04
C ARG A 305 -42.79 -11.91 -14.35
N SER A 306 -43.23 -10.68 -14.59
CA SER A 306 -42.75 -9.88 -15.73
C SER A 306 -43.03 -8.40 -15.52
N ILE A 307 -42.23 -7.57 -16.19
CA ILE A 307 -42.30 -6.10 -16.15
C ILE A 307 -42.40 -5.58 -17.59
N SER A 308 -43.22 -4.57 -17.84
CA SER A 308 -43.28 -3.91 -19.15
C SER A 308 -43.56 -2.42 -19.03
N CYS A 309 -42.97 -1.63 -19.93
CA CYS A 309 -43.15 -0.19 -20.01
C CYS A 309 -43.61 0.18 -21.43
N SER A 310 -44.55 1.12 -21.53
CA SER A 310 -45.02 1.65 -22.81
C SER A 310 -45.27 3.15 -22.72
N ALA A 311 -44.86 3.90 -23.74
CA ALA A 311 -45.11 5.33 -23.82
C ALA A 311 -46.57 5.60 -24.23
N GLU A 312 -47.19 6.60 -23.62
CA GLU A 312 -48.53 7.07 -23.94
C GLU A 312 -48.46 8.33 -24.82
N SER A 313 -49.54 8.62 -25.56
CA SER A 313 -49.57 9.72 -26.54
C SER A 313 -49.47 11.11 -25.92
N ASP A 314 -49.73 11.24 -24.62
CA ASP A 314 -49.70 12.50 -23.86
C ASP A 314 -48.34 12.76 -23.18
N GLY A 315 -47.33 11.93 -23.45
CA GLY A 315 -45.99 12.04 -22.88
C GLY A 315 -45.80 11.31 -21.55
N ARG A 316 -46.87 10.75 -20.97
CA ARG A 316 -46.78 9.83 -19.84
C ARG A 316 -46.34 8.44 -20.29
N ALA A 317 -46.14 7.54 -19.34
CA ALA A 317 -45.87 6.15 -19.64
C ALA A 317 -46.55 5.20 -18.65
N LEU A 318 -46.99 4.07 -19.17
CA LEU A 318 -47.61 3.00 -18.42
C LEU A 318 -46.56 1.95 -18.04
N LEU A 319 -46.43 1.66 -16.74
CA LEU A 319 -45.66 0.56 -16.18
C LEU A 319 -46.64 -0.52 -15.72
N ILE A 320 -46.42 -1.76 -16.19
CA ILE A 320 -47.23 -2.93 -15.80
C ILE A 320 -46.31 -3.98 -15.19
N VAL A 321 -46.63 -4.41 -13.96
CA VAL A 321 -45.93 -5.46 -13.22
C VAL A 321 -46.90 -6.62 -12.97
N ASN A 322 -46.57 -7.78 -13.54
CA ASN A 322 -47.35 -9.00 -13.35
C ASN A 322 -46.90 -9.70 -12.06
N ILE A 323 -47.85 -9.88 -11.14
CA ILE A 323 -47.61 -10.44 -9.81
C ILE A 323 -48.34 -11.79 -9.72
N GLU A 324 -47.61 -12.83 -9.31
CA GLU A 324 -48.16 -14.16 -9.10
C GLU A 324 -49.22 -14.15 -7.99
N GLY A 325 -50.37 -14.77 -8.26
CA GLY A 325 -51.50 -14.85 -7.33
C GLY A 325 -52.37 -13.59 -7.26
N ALA A 326 -51.98 -12.49 -7.92
CA ALA A 326 -52.82 -11.30 -8.04
C ALA A 326 -53.92 -11.49 -9.11
N LYS A 327 -55.15 -11.04 -8.82
CA LYS A 327 -56.27 -11.08 -9.78
C LYS A 327 -56.07 -10.13 -10.98
N GLN A 328 -55.28 -9.07 -10.79
CA GLN A 328 -54.96 -8.07 -11.79
C GLN A 328 -53.51 -7.64 -11.61
N SER A 329 -52.82 -7.35 -12.71
CA SER A 329 -51.46 -6.81 -12.72
C SER A 329 -51.42 -5.41 -12.10
N LEU A 330 -50.35 -5.10 -11.39
CA LEU A 330 -50.12 -3.74 -10.89
C LEU A 330 -49.80 -2.83 -12.09
N SER A 331 -50.69 -1.88 -12.36
CA SER A 331 -50.58 -0.97 -13.51
C SER A 331 -50.54 0.47 -13.00
N VAL A 332 -49.46 1.19 -13.30
CA VAL A 332 -49.28 2.58 -12.87
C VAL A 332 -48.90 3.48 -14.05
N SER A 333 -49.53 4.64 -14.13
CA SER A 333 -49.17 5.71 -15.05
C SER A 333 -48.15 6.63 -14.38
N THR A 334 -47.05 6.90 -15.08
CA THR A 334 -45.90 7.68 -14.63
C THR A 334 -45.79 8.97 -15.44
N SER A 335 -45.09 9.97 -14.91
CA SER A 335 -44.95 11.28 -15.56
C SER A 335 -44.17 11.25 -16.87
N SER A 336 -43.38 10.21 -17.13
CA SER A 336 -42.59 10.06 -18.36
C SER A 336 -42.09 8.62 -18.53
N LEU A 337 -41.73 8.25 -19.76
CA LEU A 337 -41.10 6.96 -20.06
C LEU A 337 -39.82 6.73 -19.24
N ALA A 338 -39.00 7.77 -19.05
CA ALA A 338 -37.77 7.67 -18.25
C ALA A 338 -38.06 7.24 -16.80
N VAL A 339 -39.13 7.77 -16.19
CA VAL A 339 -39.55 7.37 -14.84
C VAL A 339 -40.01 5.92 -14.82
N ALA A 340 -40.85 5.49 -15.78
CA ALA A 340 -41.26 4.10 -15.89
C ALA A 340 -40.08 3.13 -16.05
N GLU A 341 -39.08 3.49 -16.86
CA GLU A 341 -37.87 2.68 -17.06
C GLU A 341 -36.98 2.64 -15.82
N ASN A 342 -36.82 3.76 -15.13
CA ASN A 342 -36.08 3.82 -13.86
C ASN A 342 -36.74 2.92 -12.80
N MET A 343 -38.08 2.90 -12.73
CA MET A 343 -38.84 2.01 -11.85
C MET A 343 -38.71 0.55 -12.27
N ALA A 344 -38.79 0.26 -13.58
CA ALA A 344 -38.64 -1.10 -14.11
C ALA A 344 -37.25 -1.68 -13.82
N ASP A 345 -36.18 -0.91 -14.03
CA ASP A 345 -34.81 -1.33 -13.68
C ASP A 345 -34.67 -1.61 -12.19
N LEU A 346 -35.28 -0.78 -11.33
CA LEU A 346 -35.23 -0.97 -9.88
C LEU A 346 -35.89 -2.29 -9.47
N ILE A 347 -37.13 -2.53 -9.92
CA ILE A 347 -37.88 -3.75 -9.61
C ILE A 347 -37.15 -4.98 -10.18
N ASP A 348 -36.68 -4.91 -11.44
CA ASP A 348 -35.96 -6.00 -12.08
C ASP A 348 -34.65 -6.32 -11.34
N GLY A 349 -33.90 -5.30 -10.93
CA GLY A 349 -32.66 -5.49 -10.19
C GLY A 349 -32.85 -6.13 -8.82
N TYR A 350 -33.92 -5.78 -8.10
CA TYR A 350 -34.29 -6.51 -6.88
C TYR A 350 -34.70 -7.96 -7.16
N CYS A 351 -35.44 -8.21 -8.25
CA CYS A 351 -35.80 -9.58 -8.66
C CYS A 351 -34.55 -10.42 -8.99
N ARG A 352 -33.54 -9.84 -9.67
CA ARG A 352 -32.25 -10.50 -9.95
C ARG A 352 -31.43 -10.72 -8.69
N LEU A 353 -31.53 -9.81 -7.70
CA LEU A 353 -30.79 -9.91 -6.44
C LEU A 353 -31.34 -11.01 -5.52
N GLU A 354 -32.67 -11.21 -5.50
CA GLU A 354 -33.32 -12.23 -4.66
C GLU A 354 -33.58 -13.57 -5.38
N GLY A 355 -33.66 -13.54 -6.71
CA GLY A 355 -33.97 -14.70 -7.55
C GLY A 355 -32.74 -15.59 -7.83
N SER A 356 -32.99 -16.83 -8.25
CA SER A 356 -31.94 -17.76 -8.68
C SER A 356 -31.51 -17.59 -10.14
N SER A 357 -32.09 -16.62 -10.87
CA SER A 357 -31.80 -16.35 -12.28
C SER A 357 -31.31 -14.92 -12.46
N GLU A 358 -30.23 -14.74 -13.23
CA GLU A 358 -29.72 -13.41 -13.61
C GLU A 358 -30.46 -12.78 -14.81
N SER A 359 -31.45 -13.48 -15.37
CA SER A 359 -32.22 -13.02 -16.53
C SER A 359 -33.18 -11.89 -16.15
N SER A 360 -33.24 -10.84 -16.97
CA SER A 360 -34.23 -9.77 -16.82
C SER A 360 -35.66 -10.26 -17.02
N LEU A 361 -36.58 -9.77 -16.19
CA LEU A 361 -38.03 -9.93 -16.30
C LEU A 361 -38.68 -8.82 -17.14
N ILE A 362 -37.89 -7.85 -17.63
CA ILE A 362 -38.39 -6.76 -18.49
C ILE A 362 -38.64 -7.29 -19.91
N ILE A 363 -39.90 -7.24 -20.34
CA ILE A 363 -40.30 -7.64 -21.68
C ILE A 363 -40.00 -6.49 -22.64
N ARG A 364 -38.98 -6.66 -23.50
CA ARG A 364 -38.70 -5.75 -24.62
C ARG A 364 -39.47 -6.20 -25.86
N PRO A 365 -40.15 -5.31 -26.61
CA PRO A 365 -40.76 -5.67 -27.88
C PRO A 365 -39.66 -6.12 -28.86
N ASN A 366 -39.76 -7.37 -29.35
CA ASN A 366 -38.81 -8.05 -30.22
C ASN A 366 -38.30 -7.15 -31.37
N LYS A 367 -36.99 -6.92 -31.43
CA LYS A 367 -36.30 -6.55 -32.68
C LYS A 367 -35.54 -7.77 -33.19
N GLY A 368 -35.70 -8.04 -34.48
CA GLY A 368 -35.29 -9.26 -35.16
C GLY A 368 -33.79 -9.60 -35.06
N ILE A 369 -33.55 -10.88 -35.27
CA ILE A 369 -32.27 -11.59 -35.36
C ILE A 369 -31.26 -10.84 -36.25
N PRO A 370 -30.02 -10.59 -35.81
CA PRO A 370 -28.93 -10.23 -36.72
C PRO A 370 -28.30 -11.48 -37.36
N HIS A 371 -28.10 -11.41 -38.67
CA HIS A 371 -27.56 -12.46 -39.51
C HIS A 371 -26.06 -12.75 -39.28
N LEU A 372 -25.76 -14.06 -39.26
CA LEU A 372 -24.56 -14.79 -39.72
C LEU A 372 -23.13 -14.30 -39.39
N HIS A 373 -22.44 -15.19 -38.66
CA HIS A 373 -21.00 -15.42 -38.59
C HIS A 373 -20.21 -15.18 -39.88
N GLN A 374 -19.05 -14.50 -39.76
CA GLN A 374 -17.85 -14.75 -40.58
C GLN A 374 -16.57 -14.69 -39.74
N PRO A 375 -15.52 -15.44 -40.12
CA PRO A 375 -14.37 -15.74 -39.26
C PRO A 375 -13.31 -14.63 -39.24
N VAL A 376 -12.70 -14.46 -38.06
CA VAL A 376 -11.61 -13.54 -37.75
C VAL A 376 -10.31 -14.02 -38.42
N ILE A 377 -9.70 -13.16 -39.24
CA ILE A 377 -8.30 -13.28 -39.67
C ILE A 377 -7.49 -12.23 -38.91
N SER A 378 -6.51 -12.68 -38.14
CA SER A 378 -5.58 -11.87 -37.36
C SER A 378 -4.57 -11.13 -38.23
N TYR A 379 -4.52 -9.80 -38.12
CA TYR A 379 -3.35 -9.01 -38.53
C TYR A 379 -3.04 -7.96 -37.46
N PHE A 380 -1.96 -8.17 -36.70
CA PHE A 380 -1.35 -7.12 -35.89
C PHE A 380 -0.56 -6.19 -36.81
N SER A 381 -0.88 -4.90 -36.79
CA SER A 381 -0.06 -3.84 -37.39
C SER A 381 0.32 -2.84 -36.31
N THR A 382 1.61 -2.72 -36.07
CA THR A 382 2.28 -1.73 -35.22
C THR A 382 2.21 -0.34 -35.86
N VAL A 383 1.93 0.68 -35.05
CA VAL A 383 2.18 2.09 -35.42
C VAL A 383 2.86 2.79 -34.24
N SER A 384 4.00 3.39 -34.55
CA SER A 384 4.89 4.18 -33.69
C SER A 384 4.50 5.67 -33.62
N SER A 385 5.17 6.32 -32.64
CA SER A 385 5.55 7.74 -32.52
C SER A 385 4.60 8.64 -31.71
N GLY A 386 5.08 9.41 -30.72
CA GLY A 386 6.45 9.56 -30.24
C GLY A 386 6.57 10.60 -29.13
N SER A 387 7.71 10.57 -28.42
CA SER A 387 8.32 11.72 -27.76
C SER A 387 9.72 11.32 -27.30
N ASP A 388 10.73 12.04 -27.83
CA ASP A 388 12.14 11.89 -27.50
C ASP A 388 12.40 12.08 -26.00
N ILE A 389 13.19 11.20 -25.38
CA ILE A 389 14.15 11.44 -24.27
C ILE A 389 14.73 10.07 -23.80
N TYR A 390 16.05 9.88 -23.95
CA TYR A 390 16.93 8.81 -23.44
C TYR A 390 16.38 7.37 -23.40
N GLN A 391 16.14 6.77 -24.57
CA GLN A 391 16.08 5.32 -24.72
C GLN A 391 17.51 4.75 -24.63
N SER A 392 17.96 4.32 -23.45
CA SER A 392 19.15 3.45 -23.40
C SER A 392 18.76 2.11 -24.01
N HIS A 393 19.52 1.64 -24.99
CA HIS A 393 19.27 0.35 -25.63
C HIS A 393 19.20 -0.76 -24.56
N TYR A 394 18.12 -1.54 -24.60
CA TYR A 394 17.87 -2.71 -23.74
C TYR A 394 19.03 -3.74 -23.75
N TYR A 395 19.93 -3.66 -24.72
CA TYR A 395 20.94 -4.66 -25.03
C TYR A 395 22.25 -4.55 -24.22
N ASP A 396 22.45 -3.49 -23.43
CA ASP A 396 23.74 -3.24 -22.76
C ASP A 396 23.73 -3.40 -21.22
N ILE A 397 22.58 -3.74 -20.62
CA ILE A 397 22.47 -3.90 -19.16
C ILE A 397 22.27 -5.38 -18.80
N VAL A 398 23.26 -5.96 -18.11
CA VAL A 398 23.18 -7.32 -17.57
C VAL A 398 22.62 -7.25 -16.15
N VAL A 399 21.44 -7.85 -15.92
CA VAL A 399 20.83 -7.97 -14.59
C VAL A 399 21.52 -9.08 -13.81
N GLY A 400 21.92 -8.78 -12.58
CA GLY A 400 22.56 -9.73 -11.66
C GLY A 400 21.62 -10.19 -10.54
N ARG A 401 22.18 -10.37 -9.34
CA ARG A 401 21.46 -10.84 -8.15
C ARG A 401 20.55 -9.76 -7.58
N ILE A 402 19.52 -10.21 -6.87
CA ILE A 402 18.65 -9.36 -6.05
C ILE A 402 19.48 -8.77 -4.91
N LEU A 403 19.36 -7.46 -4.71
CA LEU A 403 19.93 -6.68 -3.60
C LEU A 403 18.89 -6.44 -2.50
N GLY A 404 17.62 -6.29 -2.88
CA GLY A 404 16.53 -6.04 -1.94
C GLY A 404 15.17 -6.07 -2.62
N GLU A 405 14.11 -6.02 -1.81
CA GLU A 405 12.73 -5.99 -2.27
C GLU A 405 12.03 -4.72 -1.78
N GLY A 406 11.49 -3.95 -2.71
CA GLY A 406 10.71 -2.73 -2.45
C GLY A 406 9.22 -2.93 -2.72
N PHE A 407 8.43 -1.87 -2.51
CA PHE A 407 6.97 -1.93 -2.62
C PHE A 407 6.46 -2.36 -4.01
N PHE A 408 7.13 -1.94 -5.08
CA PHE A 408 6.73 -2.21 -6.47
C PHE A 408 7.44 -3.43 -7.10
N GLY A 409 8.44 -3.99 -6.42
CA GLY A 409 9.23 -5.09 -6.94
C GLY A 409 10.65 -5.14 -6.40
N GLU A 410 11.53 -5.86 -7.10
CA GLU A 410 12.89 -6.16 -6.65
C GLU A 410 13.90 -5.14 -7.17
N VAL A 411 14.94 -4.89 -6.37
CA VAL A 411 16.15 -4.16 -6.75
C VAL A 411 17.25 -5.17 -7.02
N HIS A 412 17.85 -5.10 -8.21
CA HIS A 412 18.95 -5.97 -8.63
C HIS A 412 20.25 -5.16 -8.76
N ASN A 413 21.40 -5.81 -8.64
CA ASN A 413 22.61 -5.24 -9.21
C ASN A 413 22.62 -5.48 -10.72
N GLY A 414 23.42 -4.72 -11.44
CA GLY A 414 23.65 -4.95 -12.85
C GLY A 414 24.92 -4.29 -13.34
N THR A 415 25.26 -4.58 -14.59
CA THR A 415 26.44 -4.03 -15.27
C THR A 415 26.01 -3.46 -16.60
N GLY A 416 26.17 -2.14 -16.77
CA GLY A 416 26.10 -1.45 -18.06
C GLY A 416 27.48 -1.39 -18.73
N GLU A 417 27.55 -0.89 -19.97
CA GLU A 417 28.75 -0.81 -20.85
C GLU A 417 30.08 -0.28 -20.24
N ARG A 418 30.10 0.16 -18.97
CA ARG A 418 31.28 0.34 -18.08
C ARG A 418 30.92 0.67 -16.62
N ILE A 419 29.67 0.48 -16.18
CA ILE A 419 29.17 1.04 -14.90
C ILE A 419 28.38 0.01 -14.11
N CYS A 420 28.64 -0.10 -12.81
CA CYS A 420 27.81 -0.87 -11.90
C CYS A 420 26.52 -0.10 -11.62
N VAL A 421 25.37 -0.75 -11.80
CA VAL A 421 24.04 -0.13 -11.68
C VAL A 421 23.15 -0.90 -10.72
N ALA A 422 22.21 -0.18 -10.10
CA ALA A 422 21.09 -0.76 -9.35
C ALA A 422 19.83 -0.66 -10.22
N ILE A 423 19.10 -1.76 -10.36
CA ILE A 423 17.96 -1.89 -11.27
C ILE A 423 16.73 -2.20 -10.45
N LYS A 424 15.85 -1.21 -10.28
CA LYS A 424 14.55 -1.40 -9.64
C LYS A 424 13.56 -1.87 -10.71
N THR A 425 12.89 -3.00 -10.46
CA THR A 425 11.97 -3.64 -11.40
C THR A 425 10.53 -3.52 -10.93
N CYS A 426 9.59 -3.33 -11.86
CA CYS A 426 8.16 -3.31 -11.57
C CYS A 426 7.57 -4.71 -11.78
N LYS A 427 7.15 -5.39 -10.70
CA LYS A 427 6.56 -6.75 -10.79
C LYS A 427 5.14 -6.74 -11.37
N ASP A 428 4.39 -5.67 -11.10
CA ASP A 428 3.02 -5.45 -11.60
C ASP A 428 3.03 -4.33 -12.64
N CYS A 429 2.79 -4.68 -13.91
CA CYS A 429 2.81 -3.74 -15.03
C CYS A 429 1.42 -3.17 -15.38
N SER A 430 0.45 -3.24 -14.46
CA SER A 430 -0.81 -2.51 -14.62
C SER A 430 -0.55 -1.00 -14.76
N ALA A 431 -1.35 -0.32 -15.59
CA ALA A 431 -1.12 1.08 -15.95
C ALA A 431 -0.98 2.00 -14.72
N ASP A 432 -1.83 1.83 -13.70
CA ASP A 432 -1.81 2.63 -12.48
C ASP A 432 -0.55 2.39 -11.62
N VAL A 433 -0.03 1.16 -11.61
CA VAL A 433 1.20 0.80 -10.89
C VAL A 433 2.42 1.30 -11.65
N LYS A 434 2.44 1.13 -12.98
CA LYS A 434 3.47 1.63 -13.89
C LYS A 434 3.61 3.15 -13.82
N GLU A 435 2.50 3.89 -13.81
CA GLU A 435 2.51 5.36 -13.65
C GLU A 435 3.11 5.77 -12.29
N LYS A 436 2.68 5.13 -11.20
CA LYS A 436 3.24 5.39 -9.86
C LYS A 436 4.72 5.04 -9.77
N PHE A 437 5.14 3.95 -10.39
CA PHE A 437 6.53 3.53 -10.45
C PHE A 437 7.38 4.54 -11.22
N LEU A 438 6.94 4.96 -12.41
CA LEU A 438 7.61 5.97 -13.24
C LEU A 438 7.59 7.37 -12.62
N SER A 439 6.64 7.68 -11.73
CA SER A 439 6.61 8.95 -11.00
C SER A 439 7.86 9.15 -10.13
N GLU A 440 8.44 8.07 -9.59
CA GLU A 440 9.70 8.12 -8.82
C GLU A 440 10.86 8.59 -9.71
N ALA A 441 11.03 7.97 -10.88
CA ALA A 441 12.06 8.37 -11.83
C ALA A 441 11.85 9.80 -12.36
N SER A 442 10.61 10.20 -12.57
CA SER A 442 10.26 11.56 -13.00
C SER A 442 10.68 12.62 -11.98
N LEU A 443 10.54 12.33 -10.68
CA LEU A 443 11.02 13.21 -9.61
C LEU A 443 12.54 13.27 -9.55
N MET A 444 13.21 12.12 -9.73
CA MET A 444 14.66 12.02 -9.66
C MET A 444 15.38 12.64 -10.87
N LYS A 445 14.72 12.73 -12.02
CA LYS A 445 15.29 13.18 -13.31
C LYS A 445 16.06 14.50 -13.23
N ASN A 446 15.58 15.44 -12.41
CA ASN A 446 16.16 16.78 -12.29
C ASN A 446 16.96 16.98 -11.00
N LEU A 447 17.16 15.93 -10.19
CA LEU A 447 17.93 16.03 -8.95
C LEU A 447 19.42 15.88 -9.26
N ASP A 448 20.18 16.92 -8.94
CA ASP A 448 21.64 16.91 -9.06
C ASP A 448 22.27 17.43 -7.77
N HIS A 449 22.74 16.50 -6.93
CA HIS A 449 23.38 16.81 -5.67
C HIS A 449 24.35 15.69 -5.27
N PRO A 450 25.55 16.00 -4.72
CA PRO A 450 26.58 15.00 -4.40
C PRO A 450 26.13 13.95 -3.37
N HIS A 451 25.14 14.28 -2.55
CA HIS A 451 24.58 13.41 -1.51
C HIS A 451 23.16 12.91 -1.84
N ILE A 452 22.79 12.86 -3.12
CA ILE A 452 21.56 12.22 -3.61
C ILE A 452 21.95 11.09 -4.58
N VAL A 453 21.22 9.99 -4.54
CA VAL A 453 21.37 8.87 -5.48
C VAL A 453 21.00 9.33 -6.88
N ARG A 454 21.89 9.11 -7.85
CA ARG A 454 21.70 9.58 -9.22
C ARG A 454 20.89 8.57 -10.05
N LEU A 455 19.88 9.08 -10.74
CA LEU A 455 19.17 8.34 -11.79
C LEU A 455 20.09 8.25 -13.03
N ILE A 456 20.27 7.04 -13.55
CA ILE A 456 21.00 6.81 -14.81
C ILE A 456 20.02 6.81 -15.98
N GLY A 457 18.87 6.15 -15.84
CA GLY A 457 17.86 6.08 -16.89
C GLY A 457 16.64 5.25 -16.52
N VAL A 458 15.69 5.17 -17.45
CA VAL A 458 14.46 4.41 -17.34
C VAL A 458 14.30 3.54 -18.59
N ILE A 459 13.92 2.28 -18.40
CA ILE A 459 13.52 1.38 -19.49
C ILE A 459 12.03 1.20 -19.38
N GLU A 460 11.28 1.78 -20.30
CA GLU A 460 9.80 1.80 -20.28
C GLU A 460 9.14 0.57 -20.93
N VAL A 461 9.96 -0.35 -21.46
CA VAL A 461 9.52 -1.64 -22.00
C VAL A 461 9.28 -2.61 -20.85
N ASP A 462 8.17 -3.34 -20.88
CA ASP A 462 7.81 -4.24 -19.78
C ASP A 462 8.77 -5.45 -19.66
N PRO A 463 9.20 -5.80 -18.43
CA PRO A 463 8.94 -5.10 -17.18
C PRO A 463 9.74 -3.78 -17.07
N VAL A 464 9.08 -2.70 -16.64
CA VAL A 464 9.70 -1.36 -16.53
C VAL A 464 10.84 -1.36 -15.51
N TRP A 465 11.98 -0.77 -15.87
CA TRP A 465 13.15 -0.62 -15.00
C TRP A 465 13.49 0.84 -14.70
N ILE A 466 13.85 1.12 -13.46
CA ILE A 466 14.53 2.35 -13.04
C ILE A 466 15.98 2.00 -12.74
N VAL A 467 16.91 2.60 -13.48
CA VAL A 467 18.34 2.33 -13.40
C VAL A 467 19.03 3.46 -12.64
N MET A 468 19.71 3.13 -11.54
CA MET A 468 20.39 4.05 -10.63
C MET A 468 21.85 3.64 -10.45
N GLU A 469 22.66 4.54 -9.88
CA GLU A 469 24.02 4.18 -9.45
C GLU A 469 24.00 3.11 -8.35
N LEU A 470 24.87 2.10 -8.48
CA LEU A 470 25.10 1.10 -7.44
C LEU A 470 26.19 1.58 -6.48
N TYR A 471 25.95 1.43 -5.18
CA TYR A 471 26.92 1.76 -4.13
C TYR A 471 27.37 0.51 -3.38
N GLU A 472 28.68 0.30 -3.31
CA GLU A 472 29.32 -0.95 -2.85
C GLU A 472 28.95 -1.33 -1.42
N HIS A 473 28.86 -0.35 -0.53
CA HIS A 473 28.61 -0.58 0.90
C HIS A 473 27.12 -0.66 1.27
N GLY A 474 26.22 -0.57 0.29
CA GLY A 474 24.78 -0.74 0.49
C GLY A 474 24.16 0.30 1.44
N GLU A 475 23.19 -0.14 2.23
CA GLU A 475 22.41 0.69 3.16
C GLU A 475 23.23 1.11 4.39
N LEU A 476 23.08 2.38 4.80
CA LEU A 476 23.76 2.95 5.95
C LEU A 476 23.42 2.21 7.25
N GLY A 477 22.18 1.72 7.39
CA GLY A 477 21.79 0.93 8.57
C GLY A 477 22.70 -0.27 8.82
N ASN A 478 22.90 -1.11 7.80
CA ASN A 478 23.77 -2.29 7.89
C ASN A 478 25.23 -1.88 8.11
N TYR A 479 25.69 -0.87 7.36
CA TYR A 479 27.07 -0.37 7.47
C TYR A 479 27.41 0.15 8.87
N LEU A 480 26.48 0.84 9.55
CA LEU A 480 26.68 1.31 10.93
C LEU A 480 26.89 0.15 11.91
N VAL A 481 26.14 -0.95 11.74
CA VAL A 481 26.25 -2.14 12.60
C VAL A 481 27.56 -2.89 12.33
N GLU A 482 27.90 -3.09 11.06
CA GLU A 482 29.11 -3.80 10.64
C GLU A 482 30.39 -3.06 11.05
N GLN A 483 30.40 -1.73 10.95
CA GLN A 483 31.59 -0.88 11.18
C GLN A 483 31.59 -0.19 12.55
N GLN A 484 30.74 -0.63 13.49
CA GLN A 484 30.53 0.05 14.78
C GLN A 484 31.82 0.29 15.61
N TYR A 485 32.84 -0.55 15.44
CA TYR A 485 34.12 -0.44 16.15
C TYR A 485 35.14 0.49 15.46
N ILE A 486 34.87 0.87 14.21
CA ILE A 486 35.75 1.71 13.37
C ILE A 486 35.21 3.14 13.29
N LEU A 487 33.88 3.31 13.37
CA LEU A 487 33.21 4.59 13.19
C LEU A 487 33.45 5.54 14.36
N SER A 488 34.11 6.66 14.08
CA SER A 488 34.27 7.75 15.05
C SER A 488 33.03 8.64 15.13
N THR A 489 32.86 9.33 16.25
CA THR A 489 31.80 10.34 16.42
C THR A 489 31.86 11.42 15.33
N ALA A 490 33.05 11.82 14.89
CA ALA A 490 33.23 12.77 13.81
C ALA A 490 32.65 12.26 12.48
N MET A 491 32.82 10.96 12.18
CA MET A 491 32.25 10.34 10.99
C MET A 491 30.73 10.28 11.04
N LEU A 492 30.16 9.94 12.21
CA LEU A 492 28.70 9.96 12.41
C LEU A 492 28.12 11.36 12.18
N ILE A 493 28.76 12.41 12.71
CA ILE A 493 28.36 13.81 12.46
C ILE A 493 28.51 14.15 10.97
N GLN A 494 29.56 13.68 10.31
CA GLN A 494 29.77 13.91 8.89
C GLN A 494 28.64 13.31 8.04
N TYR A 495 28.18 12.10 8.31
CA TYR A 495 27.01 11.53 7.63
C TYR A 495 25.75 12.38 7.86
N CYS A 496 25.52 12.86 9.09
CA CYS A 496 24.41 13.76 9.40
C CYS A 496 24.48 15.06 8.58
N VAL A 497 25.66 15.65 8.43
CA VAL A 497 25.87 16.86 7.60
C VAL A 497 25.54 16.60 6.14
N GLN A 498 25.96 15.44 5.60
CA GLN A 498 25.75 15.09 4.19
C GLN A 498 24.27 14.89 3.87
N ILE A 499 23.55 14.14 4.72
CA ILE A 499 22.10 13.95 4.61
C ILE A 499 21.38 15.29 4.75
N CYS A 500 21.76 16.12 5.74
CA CYS A 500 21.15 17.44 5.95
C CYS A 500 21.32 18.39 4.76
N LYS A 501 22.46 18.32 4.05
CA LYS A 501 22.69 19.10 2.82
C LYS A 501 21.77 18.65 1.68
N ALA A 502 21.60 17.33 1.51
CA ALA A 502 20.66 16.80 0.53
C ALA A 502 19.22 17.27 0.83
N LEU A 503 18.80 17.25 2.10
CA LEU A 503 17.48 17.72 2.51
C LEU A 503 17.29 19.23 2.37
N ALA A 504 18.33 20.03 2.62
CA ALA A 504 18.31 21.47 2.35
C ALA A 504 18.16 21.77 0.85
N TYR A 505 18.77 20.96 0.00
CA TYR A 505 18.58 21.05 -1.45
C TYR A 505 17.14 20.71 -1.86
N LEU A 506 16.54 19.64 -1.30
CA LEU A 506 15.14 19.30 -1.55
C LEU A 506 14.16 20.37 -1.03
N GLU A 507 14.43 20.96 0.14
CA GLU A 507 13.68 22.10 0.69
C GLU A 507 13.67 23.27 -0.30
N GLY A 508 14.80 23.61 -0.92
CA GLY A 508 14.88 24.66 -1.94
C GLY A 508 14.14 24.37 -3.24
N LEU A 509 13.81 23.10 -3.51
CA LEU A 509 12.99 22.66 -4.65
C LEU A 509 11.51 22.49 -4.27
N ASN A 510 11.11 22.85 -3.04
CA ASN A 510 9.80 22.57 -2.46
C ASN A 510 9.42 21.07 -2.57
N MET A 511 10.40 20.18 -2.39
CA MET A 511 10.20 18.74 -2.41
C MET A 511 10.24 18.16 -0.99
N VAL A 512 9.22 17.37 -0.64
CA VAL A 512 9.14 16.65 0.64
C VAL A 512 9.41 15.17 0.38
N HIS A 513 10.33 14.58 1.14
CA HIS A 513 10.80 13.21 0.97
C HIS A 513 9.88 12.18 1.62
N ARG A 514 9.32 12.49 2.81
CA ARG A 514 8.29 11.68 3.51
C ARG A 514 8.72 10.32 4.07
N ASP A 515 9.96 9.91 3.82
CA ASP A 515 10.52 8.66 4.34
C ASP A 515 12.02 8.74 4.63
N ILE A 516 12.41 9.69 5.47
CA ILE A 516 13.81 9.90 5.84
C ILE A 516 14.17 8.94 6.97
N ALA A 517 15.03 7.97 6.69
CA ALA A 517 15.54 6.97 7.62
C ALA A 517 16.86 6.37 7.10
N VAL A 518 17.66 5.76 7.98
CA VAL A 518 18.97 5.18 7.58
C VAL A 518 18.86 4.04 6.54
N ARG A 519 17.72 3.35 6.47
CA ARG A 519 17.43 2.34 5.42
C ARG A 519 17.33 2.93 4.01
N ASN A 520 17.03 4.22 3.90
CA ASN A 520 16.89 4.94 2.64
C ASN A 520 18.13 5.79 2.34
N VAL A 521 19.24 5.55 3.06
CA VAL A 521 20.54 6.20 2.84
C VAL A 521 21.56 5.15 2.43
N LEU A 522 22.27 5.38 1.33
CA LEU A 522 23.28 4.47 0.79
C LEU A 522 24.70 5.00 1.05
N VAL A 523 25.64 4.09 1.28
CA VAL A 523 27.04 4.41 1.56
C VAL A 523 27.85 4.30 0.26
N ALA A 524 28.19 5.44 -0.33
CA ALA A 524 28.97 5.50 -1.57
C ALA A 524 30.46 5.23 -1.33
N SER A 525 30.99 5.64 -0.18
CA SER A 525 32.31 5.29 0.32
C SER A 525 32.34 5.51 1.83
N ALA A 526 33.41 5.07 2.51
CA ALA A 526 33.55 5.26 3.96
C ALA A 526 33.32 6.71 4.45
N ASN A 527 33.56 7.71 3.59
CA ASN A 527 33.41 9.13 3.91
C ASN A 527 32.22 9.80 3.22
N CYS A 528 31.36 9.06 2.50
CA CYS A 528 30.30 9.62 1.66
C CYS A 528 29.02 8.77 1.69
N VAL A 529 27.92 9.41 2.12
CA VAL A 529 26.56 8.87 2.07
C VAL A 529 25.67 9.65 1.12
N LYS A 530 24.63 8.98 0.60
CA LYS A 530 23.68 9.51 -0.36
C LYS A 530 22.25 9.14 0.01
N LEU A 531 21.35 10.12 -0.02
CA LEU A 531 19.93 9.94 0.20
C LEU A 531 19.27 9.32 -1.05
N GLY A 532 18.47 8.27 -0.85
CA GLY A 532 17.76 7.54 -1.90
C GLY A 532 16.31 7.26 -1.53
N ASP A 533 15.65 6.45 -2.35
CA ASP A 533 14.22 6.06 -2.27
C ASP A 533 13.23 7.24 -2.31
N PHE A 534 12.93 7.69 -3.53
CA PHE A 534 12.00 8.79 -3.79
C PHE A 534 10.56 8.31 -4.07
N GLY A 535 10.25 7.04 -3.82
CA GLY A 535 8.95 6.44 -4.15
C GLY A 535 7.76 7.13 -3.44
N LEU A 536 8.01 7.72 -2.27
CA LEU A 536 7.03 8.49 -1.50
C LEU A 536 7.17 10.01 -1.65
N SER A 537 8.26 10.50 -2.25
CA SER A 537 8.58 11.93 -2.38
C SER A 537 7.59 12.65 -3.28
N ARG A 538 7.30 13.93 -3.03
CA ARG A 538 6.42 14.76 -3.89
C ARG A 538 6.83 16.23 -3.82
N TYR A 539 6.59 16.98 -4.90
CA TYR A 539 6.59 18.45 -4.87
C TYR A 539 5.37 18.95 -4.08
N VAL A 540 5.55 20.02 -3.32
CA VAL A 540 4.51 20.63 -2.48
C VAL A 540 4.37 22.09 -2.91
N ASP A 541 3.16 22.51 -3.27
CA ASP A 541 2.90 23.92 -3.58
C ASP A 541 2.80 24.72 -2.28
N GLU A 542 3.23 25.99 -2.25
CA GLU A 542 3.37 26.78 -1.01
C GLU A 542 2.06 26.96 -0.22
N GLN A 543 0.91 26.65 -0.83
CA GLN A 543 -0.43 26.72 -0.25
C GLN A 543 -1.13 25.36 -0.07
N GLU A 544 -0.56 24.25 -0.55
CA GLU A 544 -1.19 22.92 -0.51
C GLU A 544 -0.34 21.92 0.26
N TYR A 545 -0.90 21.36 1.34
CA TYR A 545 -0.29 20.25 2.07
C TYR A 545 -0.86 18.91 1.57
N TYR A 546 -0.01 17.91 1.40
CA TYR A 546 -0.42 16.62 0.84
C TYR A 546 -1.03 15.68 1.91
N LYS A 547 -2.17 15.03 1.59
CA LYS A 547 -2.79 13.94 2.36
C LYS A 547 -2.56 12.59 1.67
N ALA A 548 -1.81 11.70 2.32
CA ALA A 548 -1.46 10.40 1.75
C ALA A 548 -2.61 9.38 1.71
N SER A 549 -2.60 8.50 0.70
CA SER A 549 -3.42 7.29 0.61
C SER A 549 -3.04 6.22 1.66
N VAL A 550 -3.88 5.17 1.81
CA VAL A 550 -3.90 4.19 2.93
C VAL A 550 -2.74 3.15 2.88
N SER A 551 -1.52 3.53 2.50
CA SER A 551 -0.38 2.59 2.51
C SER A 551 0.17 2.33 3.92
N ARG A 552 0.98 1.25 4.07
CA ARG A 552 1.77 0.97 5.29
C ARG A 552 2.75 2.12 5.50
N LEU A 553 2.50 2.96 6.49
CA LEU A 553 3.34 4.12 6.79
C LEU A 553 4.40 3.80 7.87
N PRO A 554 5.59 4.45 7.84
CA PRO A 554 6.65 4.26 8.82
C PRO A 554 6.36 5.02 10.13
N ILE A 555 5.30 4.63 10.84
CA ILE A 555 4.73 5.36 11.99
C ILE A 555 5.79 5.81 13.02
N LYS A 556 6.79 4.97 13.33
CA LYS A 556 7.81 5.27 14.34
C LYS A 556 8.79 6.40 13.94
N TRP A 557 8.87 6.73 12.66
CA TRP A 557 9.70 7.83 12.12
C TRP A 557 8.89 9.11 11.91
N MET A 558 7.58 9.00 11.77
CA MET A 558 6.72 10.10 11.35
C MET A 558 6.49 11.15 12.44
N ALA A 559 6.27 12.38 11.99
CA ALA A 559 5.85 13.48 12.84
C ALA A 559 4.39 13.28 13.34
N PRO A 560 4.01 13.80 14.52
CA PRO A 560 2.67 13.64 15.07
C PRO A 560 1.54 14.08 14.12
N GLU A 561 1.72 15.20 13.41
CA GLU A 561 0.76 15.70 12.43
C GLU A 561 0.62 14.81 11.19
N SER A 562 1.70 14.13 10.81
CA SER A 562 1.69 13.16 9.71
C SER A 562 0.96 11.88 10.12
N ILE A 563 1.06 11.46 11.38
CA ILE A 563 0.34 10.29 11.91
C ILE A 563 -1.16 10.61 12.03
N ASN A 564 -1.49 11.71 12.72
CA ASN A 564 -2.88 12.08 13.03
C ASN A 564 -3.68 12.52 11.80
N PHE A 565 -3.05 13.29 10.90
CA PHE A 565 -3.77 14.01 9.82
C PHE A 565 -3.24 13.70 8.42
N ARG A 566 -2.30 12.77 8.30
CA ARG A 566 -1.64 12.40 7.03
C ARG A 566 -0.98 13.59 6.33
N ARG A 567 -0.60 14.63 7.08
CA ARG A 567 0.04 15.85 6.58
C ARG A 567 1.55 15.67 6.47
N PHE A 568 2.09 15.93 5.29
CA PHE A 568 3.53 15.92 5.05
C PHE A 568 4.01 17.29 4.54
N THR A 569 5.04 17.82 5.17
CA THR A 569 5.67 19.13 4.90
C THR A 569 7.17 19.05 5.17
N THR A 570 7.92 20.08 4.80
CA THR A 570 9.34 20.23 5.19
C THR A 570 9.54 20.12 6.70
N ALA A 571 8.62 20.64 7.51
CA ALA A 571 8.69 20.50 8.96
C ALA A 571 8.52 19.04 9.45
N SER A 572 7.70 18.25 8.76
CA SER A 572 7.60 16.80 9.06
C SER A 572 8.87 16.05 8.63
N ASP A 573 9.53 16.48 7.55
CA ASP A 573 10.83 15.94 7.15
C ASP A 573 11.94 16.31 8.15
N VAL A 574 11.91 17.50 8.75
CA VAL A 574 12.83 17.88 9.85
C VAL A 574 12.67 16.94 11.04
N TRP A 575 11.44 16.54 11.37
CA TRP A 575 11.20 15.55 12.43
C TRP A 575 11.83 14.20 12.07
N MET A 576 11.56 13.70 10.86
CA MET A 576 12.10 12.41 10.37
C MET A 576 13.63 12.44 10.29
N PHE A 577 14.22 13.57 9.87
CA PHE A 577 15.65 13.80 9.92
C PHE A 577 16.20 13.70 11.35
N GLY A 578 15.51 14.28 12.33
CA GLY A 578 15.87 14.11 13.74
C GLY A 578 15.88 12.63 14.18
N VAL A 579 14.90 11.85 13.74
CA VAL A 579 14.86 10.40 13.99
C VAL A 579 16.01 9.67 13.27
N CYS A 580 16.29 10.03 12.01
CA CYS A 580 17.40 9.47 11.24
C CYS A 580 18.77 9.77 11.88
N VAL A 581 18.99 10.97 12.41
CA VAL A 581 20.20 11.29 13.16
C VAL A 581 20.27 10.47 14.45
N TRP A 582 19.14 10.26 15.13
CA TRP A 582 19.11 9.37 16.29
C TRP A 582 19.50 7.94 15.93
N GLU A 583 19.00 7.39 14.81
CA GLU A 583 19.39 6.06 14.29
C GLU A 583 20.89 5.98 14.00
N ILE A 584 21.50 7.03 13.43
CA ILE A 584 22.95 7.08 13.17
C ILE A 584 23.73 6.94 14.48
N PHE A 585 23.36 7.68 15.53
CA PHE A 585 24.06 7.64 16.81
C PHE A 585 23.70 6.45 17.69
N SER A 586 22.58 5.77 17.43
CA SER A 586 22.20 4.52 18.10
C SER A 586 22.65 3.27 17.33
N LEU A 587 23.46 3.43 16.28
CA LEU A 587 23.98 2.36 15.43
C LEU A 587 22.85 1.51 14.84
N ALA A 588 21.92 2.19 14.17
CA ALA A 588 20.76 1.62 13.47
C ALA A 588 19.74 0.90 14.39
N GLN A 589 19.67 1.27 15.66
CA GLN A 589 18.58 0.81 16.53
C GLN A 589 17.23 1.31 16.00
N GLN A 590 16.20 0.46 16.07
CA GLN A 590 14.84 0.88 15.70
C GLN A 590 14.31 1.95 16.68
N PRO A 591 13.78 3.10 16.19
CA PRO A 591 13.17 4.10 17.05
C PRO A 591 11.94 3.52 17.75
N PHE A 592 11.78 3.81 19.04
CA PHE A 592 10.67 3.30 19.86
C PHE A 592 10.50 1.77 19.75
N PHE A 593 11.59 1.00 19.77
CA PHE A 593 11.53 -0.47 19.67
C PHE A 593 10.67 -1.13 20.77
N TRP A 594 10.49 -0.45 21.91
CA TRP A 594 9.64 -0.89 23.03
C TRP A 594 8.14 -0.57 22.87
N LEU A 595 7.73 0.08 21.78
CA LEU A 595 6.33 0.45 21.51
C LEU A 595 5.79 -0.22 20.25
N GLU A 596 4.50 -0.50 20.24
CA GLU A 596 3.75 -0.81 19.02
C GLU A 596 3.39 0.47 18.26
N ASN A 597 3.19 0.39 16.94
CA ASN A 597 2.89 1.55 16.09
C ASN A 597 1.68 2.38 16.59
N GLY A 598 0.60 1.71 17.03
CA GLY A 598 -0.60 2.39 17.54
C GLY A 598 -0.39 3.15 18.86
N GLN A 599 0.69 2.88 19.58
CA GLN A 599 1.01 3.51 20.87
C GLN A 599 1.89 4.75 20.71
N VAL A 600 2.65 4.85 19.62
CA VAL A 600 3.66 5.90 19.42
C VAL A 600 3.06 7.29 19.51
N VAL A 601 1.94 7.55 18.82
CA VAL A 601 1.32 8.88 18.79
C VAL A 601 0.94 9.35 20.20
N ASN A 602 0.37 8.48 21.03
CA ASN A 602 -0.02 8.82 22.40
C ASN A 602 1.18 9.19 23.28
N GLN A 603 2.31 8.49 23.11
CA GLN A 603 3.55 8.79 23.84
C GLN A 603 4.17 10.10 23.36
N LEU A 604 4.18 10.36 22.04
CA LEU A 604 4.64 11.65 21.51
C LEU A 604 3.79 12.81 22.02
N GLU A 605 2.47 12.60 22.11
CA GLU A 605 1.50 13.56 22.61
C GLU A 605 1.61 13.85 24.11
N SER A 606 2.11 12.89 24.91
CA SER A 606 2.41 13.08 26.34
C SER A 606 3.79 13.71 26.58
N GLY A 607 4.54 14.00 25.52
CA GLY A 607 5.85 14.64 25.59
C GLY A 607 7.02 13.68 25.59
N VAL A 608 6.80 12.36 25.51
CA VAL A 608 7.89 11.37 25.40
C VAL A 608 8.62 11.57 24.08
N ARG A 609 9.95 11.48 24.13
CA ARG A 609 10.86 11.55 22.97
C ARG A 609 11.91 10.43 23.07
N LEU A 610 12.61 10.16 21.98
CA LEU A 610 13.69 9.17 21.96
C LEU A 610 14.81 9.58 22.92
N PRO A 611 15.37 8.65 23.72
CA PRO A 611 16.42 8.96 24.69
C PRO A 611 17.75 9.28 24.02
N LYS A 612 18.66 10.01 24.69
CA LYS A 612 19.98 10.33 24.13
C LYS A 612 20.84 9.07 23.93
N PRO A 613 21.31 8.76 22.70
CA PRO A 613 22.26 7.67 22.50
C PRO A 613 23.58 7.91 23.22
N GLN A 614 24.30 6.83 23.54
CA GLN A 614 25.57 6.90 24.28
C GLN A 614 26.62 7.71 23.52
N LEU A 615 26.79 7.44 22.22
CA LEU A 615 27.76 8.10 21.35
C LEU A 615 27.35 9.52 20.92
N CYS A 616 26.13 9.96 21.24
CA CYS A 616 25.61 11.25 20.79
C CYS A 616 26.10 12.40 21.69
N PRO A 617 26.83 13.39 21.13
CA PRO A 617 27.23 14.58 21.87
C PRO A 617 26.01 15.38 22.37
N PRO A 618 26.09 16.01 23.57
CA PRO A 618 24.97 16.82 24.09
C PRO A 618 24.51 17.95 23.16
N THR A 619 25.45 18.54 22.41
CA THR A 619 25.16 19.59 21.41
C THR A 619 24.30 19.06 20.26
N ILE A 620 24.55 17.84 19.79
CA ILE A 620 23.74 17.18 18.77
C ILE A 620 22.37 16.81 19.35
N TYR A 621 22.30 16.26 20.55
CA TYR A 621 21.01 15.90 21.14
C TYR A 621 20.10 17.11 21.44
N SER A 622 20.70 18.26 21.77
CA SER A 622 19.98 19.54 21.86
C SER A 622 19.36 19.95 20.52
N LEU A 623 20.06 19.71 19.40
CA LEU A 623 19.52 19.90 18.05
C LEU A 623 18.32 18.97 17.78
N LEU A 624 18.42 17.68 18.15
CA LEU A 624 17.33 16.72 17.99
C LEU A 624 16.08 17.10 18.78
N SER A 625 16.27 17.60 20.01
CA SER A 625 15.17 18.06 20.86
C SER A 625 14.37 19.19 20.20
N ARG A 626 15.02 20.07 19.42
CA ARG A 626 14.35 21.11 18.62
C ARG A 626 13.69 20.55 17.36
N CYS A 627 14.29 19.58 16.69
CA CYS A 627 13.68 18.88 15.55
C CYS A 627 12.39 18.15 15.96
N TRP A 628 12.32 17.67 17.22
CA TRP A 628 11.14 17.01 17.78
C TRP A 628 10.19 17.92 18.57
N ALA A 629 10.24 19.23 18.32
CA ALA A 629 9.20 20.13 18.77
C ALA A 629 7.83 19.62 18.27
N TYR A 630 6.84 19.54 19.17
CA TYR A 630 5.51 19.01 18.82
C TYR A 630 4.87 19.86 17.72
N GLU A 631 4.87 21.19 17.93
CA GLU A 631 4.36 22.15 16.96
C GLU A 631 5.32 22.29 15.76
N PRO A 632 4.86 22.08 14.51
CA PRO A 632 5.73 22.09 13.33
C PRO A 632 6.54 23.38 13.15
N HIS A 633 5.93 24.54 13.41
CA HIS A 633 6.57 25.86 13.31
C HIS A 633 7.67 26.09 14.34
N GLY A 634 7.74 25.27 15.39
CA GLY A 634 8.82 25.31 16.39
C GLY A 634 10.09 24.58 15.95
N ARG A 635 10.06 23.87 14.80
CA ARG A 635 11.18 23.10 14.29
C ARG A 635 12.09 23.99 13.42
N PRO A 636 13.42 23.83 13.48
CA PRO A 636 14.35 24.61 12.65
C PRO A 636 14.31 24.15 11.18
N GLY A 637 14.57 25.07 10.23
CA GLY A 637 14.72 24.71 8.82
C GLY A 637 16.05 24.02 8.51
N PHE A 638 16.15 23.30 7.38
CA PHE A 638 17.33 22.49 7.06
C PHE A 638 18.60 23.33 6.88
N SER A 639 18.48 24.53 6.30
CA SER A 639 19.61 25.45 6.19
C SER A 639 20.25 25.79 7.54
N GLN A 640 19.45 25.96 8.60
CA GLN A 640 19.93 26.22 9.96
C GLN A 640 20.57 24.97 10.60
N LEU A 641 20.01 23.79 10.30
CA LEU A 641 20.53 22.51 10.76
C LEU A 641 21.91 22.22 10.16
N VAL A 642 22.13 22.49 8.86
CA VAL A 642 23.44 22.35 8.20
C VAL A 642 24.50 23.17 8.93
N CYS A 643 24.23 24.45 9.23
CA CYS A 643 25.17 25.31 9.95
C CYS A 643 25.49 24.76 11.35
N SER A 644 24.47 24.32 12.08
CA SER A 644 24.61 23.78 13.44
C SER A 644 25.47 22.49 13.46
N LEU A 645 25.22 21.57 12.52
CA LEU A 645 25.96 20.31 12.41
C LEU A 645 27.42 20.52 11.97
N ARG A 646 27.67 21.46 11.06
CA ARG A 646 29.05 21.80 10.63
C ARG A 646 29.86 22.39 11.78
N TYR A 647 29.26 23.27 12.58
CA TYR A 647 29.91 23.80 13.79
C TYR A 647 30.24 22.68 14.79
N ALA A 648 29.31 21.73 15.00
CA ALA A 648 29.57 20.57 15.85
C ALA A 648 30.69 19.67 15.31
N LEU A 649 30.81 19.51 13.99
CA LEU A 649 31.90 18.75 13.37
C LEU A 649 33.27 19.42 13.58
N GLN A 650 33.34 20.75 13.44
CA GLN A 650 34.58 21.52 13.59
C GLN A 650 35.12 21.47 15.03
N THR A 651 34.23 21.55 16.02
CA THR A 651 34.61 21.53 17.45
C THR A 651 35.10 20.17 17.94
N GLN A 652 34.81 19.08 17.22
CA GLN A 652 35.40 17.75 17.48
C GLN A 652 36.85 17.63 16.96
N GLY A 653 37.22 18.39 15.92
CA GLY A 653 38.55 18.35 15.31
C GLY A 653 39.64 19.13 16.04
N SER A 654 39.28 19.94 17.05
CA SER A 654 40.22 20.80 17.79
C SER A 654 40.72 20.22 19.13
N SER A 655 40.39 18.96 19.44
CA SER A 655 40.89 18.26 20.63
C SER A 655 41.83 17.13 20.21
N THR A 656 43.10 17.26 20.57
CA THR A 656 44.24 16.31 20.46
C THR A 656 45.07 16.32 19.16
N ASP A 657 46.12 17.14 19.19
CA ASP A 657 47.42 16.85 18.58
C ASP A 657 48.10 15.73 19.40
N CYS A 658 47.77 14.49 19.07
CA CYS A 658 48.50 13.27 19.43
C CYS A 658 48.22 12.28 18.30
N ARG A 659 49.16 12.11 17.36
CA ARG A 659 49.08 10.99 16.41
C ARG A 659 48.99 9.69 17.22
N PRO A 660 47.90 8.91 17.13
CA PRO A 660 47.73 7.79 18.03
C PRO A 660 48.50 6.57 17.51
N LEU A 661 49.04 5.77 18.43
CA LEU A 661 49.82 4.56 18.16
C LEU A 661 49.17 3.57 17.16
N TRP A 662 47.84 3.59 17.00
CA TRP A 662 47.14 2.71 16.06
C TRP A 662 47.44 3.01 14.59
N GLU A 663 47.91 4.21 14.21
CA GLU A 663 48.35 4.47 12.83
C GLU A 663 49.67 3.74 12.50
N GLN A 664 50.56 3.53 13.49
CA GLN A 664 51.74 2.70 13.33
C GLN A 664 51.39 1.21 13.29
N GLU A 665 50.43 0.76 14.09
CA GLU A 665 49.94 -0.62 14.07
C GLU A 665 49.20 -0.93 12.76
N ARG A 666 48.42 0.02 12.21
CA ARG A 666 47.72 -0.16 10.92
C ARG A 666 48.72 -0.34 9.76
N ALA A 667 49.81 0.42 9.75
CA ALA A 667 50.89 0.26 8.77
C ALA A 667 51.62 -1.08 8.90
N GLN A 668 51.82 -1.59 10.12
CA GLN A 668 52.42 -2.91 10.36
C GLN A 668 51.51 -4.07 9.93
N VAL A 669 50.20 -3.94 10.17
CA VAL A 669 49.20 -4.94 9.77
C VAL A 669 49.04 -4.98 8.25
N GLU A 670 49.01 -3.81 7.58
CA GLU A 670 48.97 -3.73 6.11
C GLU A 670 50.22 -4.32 5.45
N ASP A 671 51.42 -4.07 6.00
CA ASP A 671 52.67 -4.64 5.49
C ASP A 671 52.74 -6.17 5.70
N THR A 672 52.20 -6.65 6.82
CA THR A 672 52.07 -8.09 7.12
C THR A 672 51.10 -8.78 6.17
N LEU A 673 49.95 -8.15 5.86
CA LEU A 673 48.98 -8.66 4.88
C LEU A 673 49.56 -8.65 3.45
N HIS A 674 50.36 -7.66 3.10
CA HIS A 674 51.07 -7.61 1.81
C HIS A 674 52.16 -8.68 1.68
N ARG A 675 52.84 -9.04 2.78
CA ARG A 675 53.78 -10.16 2.83
C ARG A 675 53.05 -11.50 2.67
N GLN A 676 51.98 -11.72 3.42
CA GLN A 676 51.17 -12.96 3.34
C GLN A 676 50.52 -13.15 1.96
N ARG A 677 50.06 -12.08 1.28
CA ARG A 677 49.56 -12.19 -0.10
C ARG A 677 50.64 -12.57 -1.11
N ARG A 678 51.88 -12.12 -0.92
CA ARG A 678 53.01 -12.49 -1.79
C ARG A 678 53.40 -13.96 -1.58
N GLU A 679 53.43 -14.41 -0.34
CA GLU A 679 53.68 -15.81 0.02
C GLU A 679 52.58 -16.73 -0.55
N MET A 680 51.30 -16.36 -0.38
CA MET A 680 50.17 -17.09 -0.96
C MET A 680 50.23 -17.17 -2.50
N LEU A 681 50.74 -16.13 -3.18
CA LEU A 681 50.89 -16.14 -4.64
C LEU A 681 52.03 -17.06 -5.08
N MET A 682 53.11 -17.12 -4.32
CA MET A 682 54.24 -18.04 -4.56
C MET A 682 53.83 -19.49 -4.30
N ASP A 683 53.08 -19.75 -3.22
CA ASP A 683 52.54 -21.08 -2.92
C ASP A 683 51.53 -21.53 -3.99
N LYS A 684 50.71 -20.61 -4.51
CA LYS A 684 49.81 -20.90 -5.62
C LYS A 684 50.57 -21.26 -6.90
N GLN A 685 51.66 -20.55 -7.20
CA GLN A 685 52.52 -20.88 -8.35
C GLN A 685 53.28 -22.19 -8.15
N TRP A 686 53.68 -22.51 -6.92
CA TRP A 686 54.30 -23.78 -6.56
C TRP A 686 53.32 -24.94 -6.72
N LEU A 687 52.08 -24.80 -6.24
CA LEU A 687 51.00 -25.78 -6.41
C LEU A 687 50.64 -26.00 -7.88
N GLU A 688 50.59 -24.95 -8.70
CA GLU A 688 50.35 -25.08 -10.16
C GLU A 688 51.53 -25.79 -10.88
N GLN A 689 52.75 -25.67 -10.38
CA GLN A 689 53.91 -26.40 -10.91
C GLN A 689 53.89 -27.87 -10.47
N GLU A 690 53.49 -28.16 -9.24
CA GLU A 690 53.38 -29.51 -8.70
C GLU A 690 52.21 -30.29 -9.34
N GLU A 691 51.08 -29.61 -9.58
CA GLU A 691 49.92 -30.16 -10.30
C GLU A 691 50.27 -30.51 -11.77
N ARG A 692 51.12 -29.71 -12.43
CA ARG A 692 51.64 -30.02 -13.77
C ARG A 692 52.58 -31.23 -13.80
N GLN A 693 53.30 -31.50 -12.71
CA GLN A 693 54.13 -32.70 -12.57
C GLN A 693 53.26 -33.95 -12.30
N LEU A 694 52.19 -33.80 -11.51
CA LEU A 694 51.26 -34.89 -11.18
C LEU A 694 50.38 -35.33 -12.36
N VAL A 695 50.10 -34.46 -13.33
CA VAL A 695 49.29 -34.78 -14.53
C VAL A 695 50.08 -35.56 -15.60
N ARG A 696 51.41 -35.62 -15.54
CA ARG A 696 52.23 -36.44 -16.47
C ARG A 696 52.24 -37.93 -16.16
N ASP A 697 51.95 -38.32 -14.91
CA ASP A 697 52.10 -39.71 -14.44
C ASP A 697 50.80 -40.54 -14.37
N ARG A 698 49.67 -40.02 -14.87
CA ARG A 698 48.40 -40.77 -14.92
C ARG A 698 47.89 -41.01 -16.33
N LYS A 699 48.67 -41.77 -17.12
CA LYS A 699 48.11 -42.63 -18.17
C LYS A 699 48.39 -44.09 -17.80
N HIS A 700 47.54 -44.70 -16.98
CA HIS A 700 47.21 -46.14 -17.05
C HIS A 700 45.99 -46.48 -16.16
N THR A 701 45.08 -47.28 -16.75
CA THR A 701 44.12 -48.26 -16.17
C THR A 701 42.81 -47.82 -15.46
N HIS A 702 41.71 -48.04 -16.21
CA HIS A 702 40.49 -48.83 -15.94
C HIS A 702 39.58 -48.66 -14.68
N VAL A 703 38.35 -48.18 -14.96
CA VAL A 703 36.98 -48.69 -14.65
C VAL A 703 36.67 -49.33 -13.27
N SER A 704 35.74 -48.75 -12.49
CA SER A 704 34.37 -49.29 -12.19
C SER A 704 33.64 -48.61 -11.00
N GLN A 705 32.43 -48.10 -11.28
CA GLN A 705 31.16 -48.17 -10.52
C GLN A 705 30.95 -47.72 -9.03
N PHE A 706 29.83 -46.97 -8.87
CA PHE A 706 28.95 -46.70 -7.70
C PHE A 706 29.40 -45.81 -6.52
N GLY A 707 28.53 -44.85 -6.15
CA GLY A 707 28.33 -44.42 -4.75
C GLY A 707 28.35 -42.91 -4.46
N ASP A 708 27.20 -42.39 -4.01
CA ASP A 708 26.97 -41.29 -3.05
C ASP A 708 27.73 -39.96 -3.15
N TYR A 709 27.01 -38.91 -3.56
CA TYR A 709 27.38 -37.53 -3.28
C TYR A 709 26.97 -37.15 -1.85
N LYS A 710 27.91 -37.23 -0.91
CA LYS A 710 27.91 -36.45 0.34
C LYS A 710 28.04 -34.97 0.01
N VAL A 711 27.04 -34.17 0.38
CA VAL A 711 27.15 -32.70 0.43
C VAL A 711 27.81 -32.32 1.75
N HIS A 712 29.03 -31.79 1.69
CA HIS A 712 29.70 -31.16 2.83
C HIS A 712 29.03 -29.82 3.16
N CYS A 713 28.52 -29.70 4.38
CA CYS A 713 28.10 -28.43 4.99
C CYS A 713 29.33 -27.76 5.62
N VAL A 714 29.63 -26.53 5.18
CA VAL A 714 30.70 -25.70 5.74
C VAL A 714 30.17 -25.07 7.04
N TRP A 715 30.77 -25.46 8.18
CA TRP A 715 30.49 -24.85 9.48
C TRP A 715 31.42 -23.65 9.68
N SER A 716 30.87 -22.46 9.95
CA SER A 716 31.60 -21.31 10.47
C SER A 716 31.94 -21.52 11.95
N GLN A 717 33.20 -21.29 12.34
CA GLN A 717 33.72 -21.48 13.70
C GLN A 717 33.01 -20.59 14.76
N PRO A 718 32.96 -21.02 16.04
CA PRO A 718 32.26 -20.27 17.10
C PRO A 718 33.01 -19.01 17.52
N THR A 719 32.25 -17.94 17.75
CA THR A 719 32.64 -16.76 18.52
C THR A 719 32.77 -17.14 20.00
N ALA A 720 33.98 -16.99 20.56
CA ALA A 720 34.44 -17.32 21.92
C ALA A 720 34.74 -18.82 22.21
N GLU A 721 36.00 -19.11 22.56
CA GLU A 721 36.47 -20.41 23.05
C GLU A 721 36.02 -20.62 24.52
N LEU A 722 34.77 -21.06 24.69
CA LEU A 722 34.21 -21.50 25.97
C LEU A 722 34.27 -23.03 26.06
N ASP A 723 34.54 -23.59 27.25
CA ASP A 723 34.39 -25.04 27.45
C ASP A 723 32.90 -25.44 27.29
N ARG A 724 32.61 -26.19 26.23
CA ARG A 724 31.25 -26.67 25.91
C ARG A 724 30.91 -28.00 26.58
N SER A 725 31.83 -28.56 27.37
CA SER A 725 31.65 -29.84 28.06
C SER A 725 30.56 -29.72 29.12
N GLY A 726 29.41 -30.37 28.90
CA GLY A 726 28.28 -30.33 29.82
C GLY A 726 27.34 -29.13 29.67
N ASP A 727 27.49 -28.31 28.63
CA ASP A 727 26.56 -27.20 28.38
C ASP A 727 25.24 -27.72 27.75
N HIS A 728 24.22 -27.84 28.61
CA HIS A 728 22.89 -28.29 28.20
C HIS A 728 22.20 -27.33 27.22
N VAL A 729 22.52 -26.03 27.25
CA VAL A 729 21.96 -25.04 26.31
C VAL A 729 22.59 -25.20 24.93
N TYR A 730 23.92 -25.31 24.85
CA TYR A 730 24.63 -25.60 23.60
C TYR A 730 24.15 -26.92 22.98
N THR A 731 24.01 -27.97 23.81
CA THR A 731 23.50 -29.28 23.37
C THR A 731 22.08 -29.17 22.83
N GLY A 732 21.20 -28.41 23.49
CA GLY A 732 19.83 -28.16 23.05
C GLY A 732 19.76 -27.41 21.70
N VAL A 733 20.63 -26.42 21.48
CA VAL A 733 20.70 -25.69 20.21
C VAL A 733 21.20 -26.56 19.07
N MET A 734 22.23 -27.37 19.31
CA MET A 734 22.71 -28.32 18.30
C MET A 734 21.66 -29.38 17.97
N ALA A 735 20.88 -29.83 18.95
CA ALA A 735 19.74 -30.70 18.72
C ALA A 735 18.65 -30.03 17.88
N MET A 736 18.36 -28.74 18.10
CA MET A 736 17.44 -27.95 17.29
C MET A 736 17.90 -27.83 15.83
N VAL A 737 19.16 -27.50 15.60
CA VAL A 737 19.74 -27.42 14.24
C VAL A 737 19.65 -28.78 13.55
N LYS A 738 20.01 -29.87 14.24
CA LYS A 738 19.89 -31.23 13.72
C LYS A 738 18.45 -31.58 13.36
N GLN A 739 17.48 -31.19 14.18
CA GLN A 739 16.06 -31.46 13.95
C GLN A 739 15.50 -30.67 12.76
N VAL A 740 15.96 -29.43 12.54
CA VAL A 740 15.58 -28.63 11.37
C VAL A 740 16.18 -29.19 10.08
N VAL A 741 17.42 -29.67 10.12
CA VAL A 741 18.03 -30.39 8.99
C VAL A 741 17.27 -31.68 8.70
N GLN A 742 16.86 -32.43 9.73
CA GLN A 742 16.05 -33.62 9.56
C GLN A 742 14.67 -33.28 8.98
N LEU A 743 14.00 -32.22 9.46
CA LEU A 743 12.73 -31.76 8.91
C LEU A 743 12.85 -31.41 7.42
N LYS A 744 13.95 -30.79 7.00
CA LYS A 744 14.23 -30.52 5.58
C LYS A 744 14.33 -31.80 4.75
N ASN A 745 15.01 -32.82 5.28
CA ASN A 745 15.11 -34.11 4.61
C ASN A 745 13.74 -34.81 4.55
N ASP A 746 13.03 -34.86 5.67
CA ASP A 746 11.70 -35.47 5.81
C ASP A 746 10.67 -34.83 4.87
N VAL A 747 10.70 -33.51 4.72
CA VAL A 747 9.79 -32.77 3.83
C VAL A 747 10.06 -33.04 2.35
N ASN A 748 11.28 -33.45 2.00
CA ASN A 748 11.61 -33.86 0.64
C ASN A 748 11.27 -35.33 0.34
N THR A 749 11.04 -36.16 1.36
CA THR A 749 10.86 -37.61 1.20
C THR A 749 9.50 -38.14 1.67
N LEU A 750 8.85 -37.48 2.64
CA LEU A 750 7.60 -37.92 3.25
C LEU A 750 6.38 -37.26 2.60
N PRO A 751 5.20 -37.91 2.66
CA PRO A 751 3.96 -37.29 2.23
C PRO A 751 3.52 -36.17 3.20
N PRO A 752 2.78 -35.13 2.72
CA PRO A 752 2.34 -34.01 3.55
C PRO A 752 1.54 -34.39 4.81
N SER A 753 0.88 -35.55 4.81
CA SER A 753 0.17 -36.10 5.99
C SER A 753 1.09 -36.39 7.17
N GLU A 754 2.39 -36.64 6.92
CA GLU A 754 3.37 -36.99 7.95
C GLU A 754 4.19 -35.80 8.46
N TYR A 755 4.07 -34.63 7.83
CA TYR A 755 4.77 -33.41 8.27
C TYR A 755 4.44 -33.03 9.71
N LEU A 756 3.24 -33.37 10.18
CA LEU A 756 2.82 -33.17 11.56
C LEU A 756 3.76 -33.86 12.56
N ASN A 757 4.27 -35.05 12.25
CA ASN A 757 5.16 -35.78 13.16
C ASN A 757 6.55 -35.13 13.21
N ALA A 758 7.06 -34.67 12.06
CA ALA A 758 8.35 -33.99 11.98
C ALA A 758 8.33 -32.61 12.68
N VAL A 759 7.24 -31.85 12.54
CA VAL A 759 7.06 -30.57 13.25
C VAL A 759 6.85 -30.79 14.76
N LYS A 760 6.14 -31.85 15.16
CA LYS A 760 6.01 -32.23 16.58
C LYS A 760 7.36 -32.55 17.22
N ALA A 761 8.25 -33.28 16.52
CA ALA A 761 9.60 -33.54 16.99
C ALA A 761 10.38 -32.24 17.22
N THR A 762 10.28 -31.29 16.28
CA THR A 762 10.88 -29.95 16.40
C THR A 762 10.36 -29.20 17.64
N GLY A 763 9.06 -29.26 17.91
CA GLY A 763 8.46 -28.63 19.11
C GLY A 763 8.87 -29.31 20.43
N ILE A 764 9.14 -30.62 20.43
CA ILE A 764 9.67 -31.33 21.61
C ILE A 764 11.10 -30.88 21.90
N THR A 765 11.95 -30.82 20.86
CA THR A 765 13.34 -30.37 20.99
C THR A 765 13.41 -28.93 21.50
N LEU A 766 12.55 -28.04 20.99
CA LEU A 766 12.49 -26.66 21.47
C LEU A 766 12.10 -26.57 22.95
N ARG A 767 11.12 -27.36 23.40
CA ARG A 767 10.76 -27.40 24.83
C ARG A 767 11.93 -27.85 25.70
N SER A 768 12.71 -28.84 25.26
CA SER A 768 13.91 -29.27 25.97
C SER A 768 14.96 -28.17 26.05
N LEU A 769 15.17 -27.42 24.96
CA LEU A 769 16.09 -26.27 24.94
C LEU A 769 15.63 -25.16 25.90
N ILE A 770 14.34 -24.80 25.87
CA ILE A 770 13.76 -23.80 26.77
C ILE A 770 13.95 -24.22 28.23
N GLN A 771 13.72 -25.49 28.56
CA GLN A 771 13.94 -26.02 29.91
C GLN A 771 15.41 -25.90 30.33
N SER A 772 16.36 -26.24 29.46
CA SER A 772 17.79 -26.07 29.76
C SER A 772 18.19 -24.61 30.00
N VAL A 773 17.48 -23.65 29.39
CA VAL A 773 17.67 -22.21 29.68
C VAL A 773 17.00 -21.82 31.00
N ASP A 774 15.81 -22.34 31.30
CA ASP A 774 15.11 -22.10 32.57
C ASP A 774 15.91 -22.57 33.78
N ASP A 775 16.65 -23.67 33.65
CA ASP A 775 17.49 -24.20 34.72
C ASP A 775 18.69 -23.28 35.05
N ILE A 776 19.18 -22.51 34.08
CA ILE A 776 20.30 -21.57 34.28
C ILE A 776 19.84 -20.15 34.62
N LEU A 777 18.62 -19.76 34.23
CA LEU A 777 18.09 -18.40 34.42
C LEU A 777 18.23 -17.86 35.86
N PRO A 778 17.96 -18.64 36.93
CA PRO A 778 18.13 -18.18 38.32
C PRO A 778 19.58 -17.87 38.73
N THR A 779 20.56 -18.40 37.98
CA THR A 779 22.00 -18.18 38.24
C THR A 779 22.54 -16.94 37.54
N LEU A 780 21.73 -16.29 36.68
CA LEU A 780 22.11 -15.12 35.89
C LEU A 780 21.54 -13.82 36.47
N HIS A 781 22.22 -12.69 36.20
CA HIS A 781 21.81 -11.38 36.71
C HIS A 781 20.48 -10.90 36.10
N SER A 782 19.62 -10.29 36.93
CA SER A 782 18.24 -9.89 36.59
C SER A 782 18.10 -8.97 35.36
N SER A 783 19.13 -8.17 35.08
CA SER A 783 19.17 -7.30 33.89
C SER A 783 19.26 -8.06 32.57
N VAL A 784 19.80 -9.28 32.56
CA VAL A 784 19.98 -10.11 31.35
C VAL A 784 18.86 -11.17 31.21
N THR A 785 18.22 -11.53 32.32
CA THR A 785 17.02 -12.39 32.35
C THR A 785 15.91 -11.88 31.44
N THR A 786 15.73 -10.55 31.33
CA THR A 786 14.68 -9.94 30.50
C THR A 786 14.95 -10.12 29.00
N GLU A 787 16.22 -10.09 28.58
CA GLU A 787 16.66 -10.30 27.20
C GLU A 787 16.49 -11.77 26.79
N ILE A 788 16.95 -12.69 27.63
CA ILE A 788 16.79 -14.14 27.42
C ILE A 788 15.31 -14.54 27.38
N GLU A 789 14.48 -13.97 28.25
CA GLU A 789 13.03 -14.21 28.26
C GLU A 789 12.35 -13.66 26.99
N GLY A 790 12.83 -12.54 26.45
CA GLY A 790 12.42 -12.03 25.14
C GLY A 790 12.71 -13.01 24.00
N THR A 791 13.92 -13.57 23.98
CA THR A 791 14.32 -14.56 22.97
C THR A 791 13.57 -15.89 23.12
N LYS A 792 13.25 -16.33 24.35
CA LYS A 792 12.36 -17.49 24.58
C LYS A 792 10.95 -17.27 24.03
N LYS A 793 10.40 -16.06 24.17
CA LYS A 793 9.09 -15.70 23.59
C LYS A 793 9.14 -15.68 22.06
N LEU A 794 10.24 -15.20 21.48
CA LEU A 794 10.48 -15.23 20.04
C LEU A 794 10.47 -16.67 19.50
N LEU A 795 11.21 -17.59 20.11
CA LEU A 795 11.24 -18.99 19.66
C LEU A 795 9.88 -19.69 19.70
N ASN A 796 9.06 -19.40 20.72
CA ASN A 796 7.69 -19.92 20.78
C ASN A 796 6.80 -19.36 19.65
N LYS A 797 7.01 -18.09 19.28
CA LYS A 797 6.35 -17.46 18.13
C LYS A 797 6.80 -18.11 16.82
N ASP A 798 8.09 -18.38 16.65
CA ASP A 798 8.64 -18.99 15.44
C ASP A 798 8.17 -20.44 15.26
N LEU A 799 8.03 -21.20 16.36
CA LEU A 799 7.39 -22.52 16.32
C LEU A 799 5.91 -22.41 15.91
N GLY A 800 5.20 -21.38 16.38
CA GLY A 800 3.82 -21.09 15.96
C GLY A 800 3.72 -20.81 14.46
N GLU A 801 4.65 -20.03 13.92
CA GLU A 801 4.74 -19.74 12.48
C GLU A 801 5.02 -21.01 11.67
N LEU A 802 5.96 -21.85 12.11
CA LEU A 802 6.25 -23.14 11.49
C LEU A 802 5.01 -24.04 11.44
N ILE A 803 4.23 -24.12 12.53
CA ILE A 803 2.98 -24.89 12.58
C ILE A 803 1.94 -24.34 11.59
N ASN A 804 1.81 -23.01 11.50
CA ASN A 804 0.88 -22.38 10.56
C ASN A 804 1.27 -22.67 9.10
N LYS A 805 2.56 -22.55 8.75
CA LYS A 805 3.07 -22.85 7.42
C LYS A 805 2.96 -24.33 7.07
N MET A 806 3.13 -25.23 8.04
CA MET A 806 2.86 -26.66 7.86
C MET A 806 1.39 -26.93 7.55
N ARG A 807 0.44 -26.30 8.26
CA ARG A 807 -1.01 -26.44 7.98
C ARG A 807 -1.37 -25.95 6.58
N LEU A 808 -0.83 -24.81 6.16
CA LEU A 808 -1.03 -24.28 4.81
C LEU A 808 -0.45 -25.21 3.74
N THR A 809 0.69 -25.82 4.01
CA THR A 809 1.31 -26.82 3.12
C THR A 809 0.46 -28.08 3.00
N GLN A 810 -0.19 -28.52 4.08
CA GLN A 810 -1.14 -29.64 4.05
C GLN A 810 -2.44 -29.30 3.31
N GLN A 811 -2.99 -28.10 3.50
CA GLN A 811 -4.21 -27.64 2.82
C GLN A 811 -4.01 -27.46 1.31
N ASN A 812 -2.81 -27.06 0.89
CA ASN A 812 -2.46 -26.81 -0.51
C ASN A 812 -1.68 -27.97 -1.16
N ALA A 813 -1.72 -29.17 -0.57
CA ALA A 813 -0.91 -30.31 -1.02
C ALA A 813 -1.23 -30.80 -2.45
N ILE A 814 -2.41 -30.47 -2.98
CA ILE A 814 -2.88 -30.84 -4.32
C ILE A 814 -3.03 -29.64 -5.29
N THR A 815 -2.62 -28.43 -4.87
CA THR A 815 -2.72 -27.23 -5.69
C THR A 815 -1.38 -26.89 -6.36
N SER A 816 -1.39 -25.99 -7.34
CA SER A 816 -0.17 -25.47 -7.98
C SER A 816 0.77 -24.73 -7.00
N LEU A 817 0.29 -24.40 -5.80
CA LEU A 817 1.04 -23.67 -4.76
C LEU A 817 1.85 -24.59 -3.83
N ARG A 818 1.80 -25.92 -4.03
CA ARG A 818 2.46 -26.91 -3.16
C ARG A 818 3.94 -26.62 -2.91
N GLU A 819 4.71 -26.35 -3.96
CA GLU A 819 6.15 -26.12 -3.86
C GLU A 819 6.49 -24.81 -3.13
N GLU A 820 5.67 -23.77 -3.33
CA GLU A 820 5.83 -22.48 -2.67
C GLU A 820 5.48 -22.59 -1.17
N CYS A 821 4.38 -23.25 -0.82
CA CYS A 821 4.04 -23.51 0.59
C CYS A 821 5.12 -24.34 1.30
N GLN A 822 5.68 -25.35 0.63
CA GLN A 822 6.77 -26.17 1.16
C GLN A 822 8.05 -25.34 1.40
N ARG A 823 8.40 -24.45 0.46
CA ARG A 823 9.54 -23.52 0.61
C ARG A 823 9.35 -22.58 1.79
N GLN A 824 8.15 -22.03 1.97
CA GLN A 824 7.83 -21.16 3.11
C GLN A 824 7.89 -21.88 4.46
N MET A 825 7.45 -23.14 4.52
CA MET A 825 7.56 -23.96 5.73
C MET A 825 9.03 -24.21 6.11
N LEU A 826 9.88 -24.53 5.13
CA LEU A 826 11.33 -24.73 5.37
C LEU A 826 12.04 -23.43 5.76
N ALA A 827 11.62 -22.30 5.21
CA ALA A 827 12.12 -20.99 5.61
C ALA A 827 11.81 -20.69 7.08
N ALA A 828 10.57 -20.95 7.53
CA ALA A 828 10.18 -20.80 8.94
C ALA A 828 10.99 -21.73 9.88
N ALA A 829 11.28 -22.96 9.45
CA ALA A 829 12.12 -23.88 10.21
C ALA A 829 13.58 -23.39 10.31
N HIS A 830 14.13 -22.80 9.25
CA HIS A 830 15.47 -22.21 9.26
C HIS A 830 15.55 -20.99 10.19
N THR A 831 14.54 -20.11 10.20
CA THR A 831 14.45 -18.99 11.14
C THR A 831 14.49 -19.49 12.59
N LEU A 832 13.72 -20.53 12.91
CA LEU A 832 13.72 -21.12 14.25
C LEU A 832 15.11 -21.64 14.68
N ALA A 833 15.89 -22.22 13.76
CA ALA A 833 17.26 -22.65 14.04
C ALA A 833 18.22 -21.47 14.26
N LEU A 834 18.08 -20.40 13.47
CA LEU A 834 18.87 -19.19 13.60
C LEU A 834 18.61 -18.50 14.94
N ASP A 835 17.35 -18.36 15.33
CA ASP A 835 16.99 -17.73 16.60
C ASP A 835 17.35 -18.61 17.81
N SER A 836 17.42 -19.94 17.63
CA SER A 836 17.94 -20.84 18.66
C SER A 836 19.45 -20.61 18.88
N LYS A 837 20.20 -20.31 17.81
CA LYS A 837 21.60 -19.88 17.92
C LYS A 837 21.72 -18.51 18.59
N ASN A 838 20.87 -17.55 18.23
CA ASN A 838 20.85 -16.22 18.85
C ASN A 838 20.57 -16.32 20.36
N LEU A 839 19.73 -17.26 20.80
CA LEU A 839 19.51 -17.56 22.21
C LEU A 839 20.79 -18.03 22.92
N LEU A 840 21.56 -18.92 22.30
CA LEU A 840 22.84 -19.37 22.83
C LEU A 840 23.84 -18.20 22.94
N ASP A 841 23.92 -17.35 21.91
CA ASP A 841 24.81 -16.19 21.93
C ASP A 841 24.42 -15.20 23.04
N ALA A 842 23.11 -14.98 23.27
CA ALA A 842 22.62 -14.16 24.37
C ALA A 842 22.94 -14.77 25.75
N VAL A 843 22.81 -16.10 25.89
CA VAL A 843 23.16 -16.83 27.11
C VAL A 843 24.66 -16.79 27.37
N ASP A 844 25.50 -16.95 26.35
CA ASP A 844 26.96 -16.91 26.49
C ASP A 844 27.43 -15.50 26.88
N GLN A 845 26.86 -14.44 26.28
CA GLN A 845 27.10 -13.07 26.70
C GLN A 845 26.67 -12.82 28.16
N ALA A 846 25.56 -13.42 28.60
CA ALA A 846 25.10 -13.34 29.98
C ALA A 846 26.09 -14.00 30.94
N ARG A 847 26.61 -15.20 30.59
CA ARG A 847 27.58 -15.95 31.39
C ARG A 847 28.91 -15.21 31.53
N VAL A 848 29.40 -14.61 30.44
CA VAL A 848 30.62 -13.78 30.43
C VAL A 848 30.44 -12.55 31.32
N ARG A 849 29.30 -11.85 31.25
CA ARG A 849 29.02 -10.67 32.10
C ARG A 849 28.83 -11.01 33.58
N ALA A 850 28.33 -12.21 33.88
CA ALA A 850 28.10 -12.67 35.25
C ALA A 850 29.35 -13.29 35.92
N ASN A 851 30.47 -13.41 35.20
CA ASN A 851 31.70 -14.07 35.66
C ASN A 851 31.49 -15.54 36.07
N VAL A 852 30.52 -16.21 35.43
CA VAL A 852 30.15 -17.64 35.64
C VAL A 852 30.59 -18.51 34.44
N ALA A 853 31.36 -17.94 33.50
CA ALA A 853 31.95 -18.70 32.42
C ALA A 853 33.01 -19.65 32.99
N ASN A 854 32.92 -20.94 32.68
CA ASN A 854 34.03 -21.87 32.87
C ASN A 854 35.12 -21.49 31.85
N ASP A 855 36.01 -20.59 32.24
CA ASP A 855 37.23 -20.34 31.51
C ASP A 855 38.02 -21.64 31.41
N ILE A 856 38.57 -21.93 30.23
CA ILE A 856 39.55 -23.00 30.06
C ILE A 856 40.76 -22.61 30.92
N LEU A 857 40.83 -23.15 32.13
CA LEU A 857 42.03 -23.12 32.97
C LEU A 857 43.16 -23.73 32.15
N ARG A 858 44.05 -22.87 31.63
CA ARG A 858 45.40 -23.27 31.23
C ARG A 858 46.06 -23.89 32.47
N VAL A 859 46.04 -25.21 32.54
CA VAL A 859 47.01 -25.93 33.36
C VAL A 859 48.31 -25.93 32.56
N ASP A 860 49.21 -25.02 32.91
CA ASP A 860 50.62 -25.13 32.56
C ASP A 860 51.13 -26.48 33.08
N ILE A 861 51.22 -27.47 32.20
CA ILE A 861 52.04 -28.67 32.43
C ILE A 861 53.27 -28.54 31.54
N ILE A 862 54.31 -27.97 32.15
CA ILE A 862 55.69 -28.26 31.80
C ILE A 862 55.91 -29.75 32.06
N VAL A 863 56.01 -30.57 31.02
CA VAL A 863 56.83 -31.79 31.07
C VAL A 863 57.60 -31.93 29.76
N SER A 864 58.91 -31.95 29.95
CA SER A 864 59.98 -32.14 29.00
C SER A 864 60.24 -33.63 28.71
N PHE A 865 60.85 -33.88 27.54
CA PHE A 865 61.74 -34.99 27.14
C PHE A 865 61.18 -36.38 26.77
N ASP A 866 61.73 -36.84 25.63
CA ASP A 866 62.00 -38.20 25.12
C ASP A 866 60.79 -39.14 24.90
N ASN A 867 60.57 -39.74 23.73
CA ASN A 867 61.45 -40.28 22.70
C ASN A 867 60.69 -40.38 21.37
#